data_AF-A0A8J6ETR0-F1
#
_entry.id   AF-A0A8J6ETR0-F1
#
_cell.length_a   1.000
_cell.length_b   1.000
_cell.length_c   1.000
_cell.angle_alpha   90.00
_cell.angle_beta   90.00
_cell.angle_gamma   90.00
#
_symmetry.space_group_name_H-M   'P 1'
#
loop_
_entity.id
_entity.type
_entity.pdbx_description
1 polymer ?
#
loop_
_entity_poly.entity_id
_entity_poly.type
_entity_poly.pdbx_seq_one_letter_code
_entity_poly.pdbx_strand_id
1 'polypeptide(L)'
;MDFMNQKQRDPRLNEVLFPPLKRDQVRQVIEKYESNKQFLERDQMSMEGFSRFLGGDENSIVPPEALDLSDDMTQPITSYFINSSHNTYLTAGQLTGNSSVEMYRQALLTGCRCIELDCWKGRPQDEEPFITHGFTMTTEIPFKEVIEAIAESAFKTSPFPVILSFENHVDSAKQQAKMAEYCRNIFGDALLIEPLEKYPLQPGVTLPSPQELLGKILVKNKKRHRVGGKGSEGSVKRRVSEQVSNTYSDCSSVCESPATGTLASDSADVSLTLSNGDEKIEERISKCTEPRKSIDRDAYSEEEEDEEPTDPKKSDEGTASSEVSATEEMSNLVNYVEPVKFKSFDVANKRNKYYEMSSFVETKALEQLTKSPMEFVEYNKKQLSRIYPKGTRVDSSNYMPQVFWNAGCQMVALNFQTLDLPMQLNMGIFEYNRRCGYLLKPEFMRRTDKPFDPFTENIVDGIVANTVKIKIISGQFLSDKRVGIYVEVDMFGLPVDTKRKFRTKTSQGNSFNPVWDEEPFIFHKVVLPTLASLRIAVFEEGGKFVGHRILPVSAIRPGYHYICLRNEINQPLCLPGLLVYTEANDYIPDDHQEYIRALINPIQHVSLDERAKRLAALIGESELNNTEKPQDRKKPDTTYDSPNRNLYDKKPSVTPIPPPAQQRDDLIASILTDVQAPSLEELKLQKSFVKLLCRQYQELHHMHRKHLRKVSSLCKEQSSRFIQLQSIRKKFPKSPKAGQDSLPEQEEQQKKLTDVQGEQQKRLVELRELQHEQERKIKHIHLQQAVQKLQDVAQAFQTSQLKKLKETSEKEKKELQKILDRKRHNSITKVKSQDRHKKEGELTEINRRHINESVNFIRSLEEAQNKRLEKLLAAHQETLQRIKDEEPKLMSQLEAECQAELRQLPQEVRRYLQEEGGSRGGSSSGPPSSSQSTPTSITRRWRSELVDGDGLQTPEDSDDEATRL
;
A
#
# COMPACT_ATOMS: atom_id res chain seq x y z
N MET A 1 -34.15 -3.28 -27.07
CA MET A 1 -34.82 -2.81 -25.83
C MET A 1 -34.40 -3.65 -24.65
N ASP A 2 -34.93 -4.86 -24.51
CA ASP A 2 -34.86 -5.66 -23.27
C ASP A 2 -33.41 -5.89 -22.79
N PHE A 3 -32.48 -6.19 -23.70
CA PHE A 3 -31.04 -6.23 -23.42
C PHE A 3 -30.53 -4.97 -22.66
N MET A 4 -30.90 -3.77 -23.09
CA MET A 4 -30.46 -2.54 -22.42
C MET A 4 -31.14 -2.37 -21.06
N ASN A 5 -32.43 -2.68 -20.95
CA ASN A 5 -33.20 -2.48 -19.73
C ASN A 5 -33.04 -3.60 -18.68
N GLN A 6 -32.52 -4.78 -19.06
CA GLN A 6 -32.37 -5.96 -18.19
C GLN A 6 -30.92 -6.46 -18.03
N LYS A 7 -30.00 -6.08 -18.92
CA LYS A 7 -28.57 -6.49 -18.86
C LYS A 7 -27.60 -5.33 -18.76
N GLN A 8 -27.85 -4.20 -19.44
CA GLN A 8 -27.00 -2.99 -19.37
C GLN A 8 -27.50 -1.95 -18.34
N ARG A 9 -28.56 -2.27 -17.60
CA ARG A 9 -29.14 -1.41 -16.56
C ARG A 9 -28.58 -1.81 -15.20
N ASP A 10 -28.20 -0.81 -14.42
CA ASP A 10 -27.94 -0.96 -12.99
C ASP A 10 -29.26 -1.13 -12.19
N PRO A 11 -29.50 -2.27 -11.54
CA PRO A 11 -30.74 -2.51 -10.79
C PRO A 11 -30.81 -1.74 -9.47
N ARG A 12 -29.67 -1.18 -8.99
CA ARG A 12 -29.61 -0.34 -7.79
C ARG A 12 -30.15 1.08 -8.05
N LEU A 13 -30.26 1.48 -9.33
CA LEU A 13 -30.76 2.80 -9.72
C LEU A 13 -32.29 2.83 -9.73
N ASN A 14 -32.85 3.74 -8.95
CA ASN A 14 -34.28 4.00 -8.85
C ASN A 14 -34.93 4.27 -10.24
N GLU A 15 -36.02 3.57 -10.53
CA GLU A 15 -36.70 3.61 -11.84
C GLU A 15 -37.44 4.92 -12.15
N VAL A 16 -37.69 5.77 -11.16
CA VAL A 16 -38.32 7.09 -11.35
C VAL A 16 -37.27 8.16 -11.68
N LEU A 17 -36.12 8.13 -10.97
CA LEU A 17 -35.00 9.04 -11.23
C LEU A 17 -34.25 8.69 -12.52
N PHE A 18 -34.06 7.40 -12.77
CA PHE A 18 -33.38 6.86 -13.95
C PHE A 18 -34.33 5.93 -14.71
N PRO A 19 -35.27 6.44 -15.52
CA PRO A 19 -36.28 5.60 -16.18
C PRO A 19 -35.68 4.62 -17.20
N PRO A 20 -36.30 3.44 -17.40
CA PRO A 20 -35.91 2.50 -18.45
C PRO A 20 -36.15 3.10 -19.84
N LEU A 21 -35.32 2.68 -20.81
CA LEU A 21 -35.34 3.22 -22.18
C LEU A 21 -36.64 2.85 -22.89
N LYS A 22 -37.27 3.87 -23.50
CA LYS A 22 -38.49 3.76 -24.33
C LYS A 22 -38.14 3.38 -25.77
N ARG A 23 -39.13 2.98 -26.57
CA ARG A 23 -38.92 2.50 -27.96
C ARG A 23 -38.24 3.55 -28.81
N ASP A 24 -38.63 4.82 -28.67
CA ASP A 24 -38.11 5.94 -29.45
C ASP A 24 -36.63 6.24 -29.12
N GLN A 25 -36.23 6.06 -27.86
CA GLN A 25 -34.83 6.19 -27.43
C GLN A 25 -33.98 5.02 -27.94
N VAL A 26 -34.52 3.79 -27.92
CA VAL A 26 -33.86 2.62 -28.52
C VAL A 26 -33.72 2.79 -30.04
N ARG A 27 -34.71 3.40 -30.70
CA ARG A 27 -34.66 3.76 -32.12
C ARG A 27 -33.50 4.74 -32.40
N GLN A 28 -33.36 5.79 -31.60
CA GLN A 28 -32.25 6.76 -31.73
C GLN A 28 -30.87 6.08 -31.57
N VAL A 29 -30.73 5.08 -30.68
CA VAL A 29 -29.50 4.29 -30.55
C VAL A 29 -29.24 3.43 -31.79
N ILE A 30 -30.27 2.84 -32.41
CA ILE A 30 -30.13 2.15 -33.70
C ILE A 30 -29.71 3.14 -34.80
N GLU A 31 -30.35 4.31 -34.87
CA GLU A 31 -30.04 5.36 -35.85
C GLU A 31 -28.64 5.98 -35.68
N LYS A 32 -28.07 5.99 -34.45
CA LYS A 32 -26.68 6.41 -34.19
C LYS A 32 -25.64 5.37 -34.66
N TYR A 33 -25.93 4.08 -34.52
CA TYR A 33 -24.91 3.01 -34.66
C TYR A 33 -25.04 2.12 -35.90
N GLU A 34 -26.23 1.99 -36.48
CA GLU A 34 -26.46 1.18 -37.69
C GLU A 34 -26.15 1.97 -38.98
N SER A 35 -25.34 1.39 -39.86
CA SER A 35 -24.98 1.97 -41.17
C SER A 35 -25.81 1.42 -42.33
N ASN A 36 -26.39 0.22 -42.18
CA ASN A 36 -27.23 -0.38 -43.21
C ASN A 36 -28.66 0.17 -43.13
N LYS A 37 -29.00 1.05 -44.09
CA LYS A 37 -30.34 1.66 -44.20
C LYS A 37 -31.47 0.63 -44.23
N GLN A 38 -31.28 -0.54 -44.84
CA GLN A 38 -32.32 -1.58 -44.90
C GLN A 38 -32.65 -2.21 -43.53
N PHE A 39 -31.72 -2.13 -42.57
CA PHE A 39 -31.94 -2.60 -41.20
C PHE A 39 -32.53 -1.47 -40.35
N LEU A 40 -32.01 -0.25 -40.49
CA LEU A 40 -32.52 0.97 -39.85
C LEU A 40 -34.00 1.25 -40.22
N GLU A 41 -34.38 1.08 -41.49
CA GLU A 41 -35.77 1.17 -41.99
C GLU A 41 -36.72 0.12 -41.37
N ARG A 42 -36.19 -0.89 -40.68
CA ARG A 42 -36.94 -1.99 -40.04
C ARG A 42 -36.81 -2.00 -38.51
N ASP A 43 -36.17 -0.97 -37.94
CA ASP A 43 -35.81 -0.89 -36.52
C ASP A 43 -34.94 -2.08 -36.05
N GLN A 44 -34.05 -2.54 -36.95
CA GLN A 44 -33.12 -3.64 -36.72
C GLN A 44 -31.68 -3.13 -36.59
N MET A 45 -30.87 -3.82 -35.79
CA MET A 45 -29.43 -3.57 -35.62
C MET A 45 -28.66 -4.83 -36.03
N SER A 46 -27.62 -4.66 -36.84
CA SER A 46 -26.70 -5.70 -37.28
C SER A 46 -25.67 -6.03 -36.19
N MET A 47 -24.94 -7.14 -36.37
CA MET A 47 -23.78 -7.46 -35.52
C MET A 47 -22.75 -6.34 -35.50
N GLU A 48 -22.51 -5.67 -36.64
CA GLU A 48 -21.54 -4.57 -36.70
C GLU A 48 -22.04 -3.32 -35.96
N GLY A 49 -23.31 -2.94 -36.17
CA GLY A 49 -23.95 -1.86 -35.42
C GLY A 49 -23.94 -2.12 -33.91
N PHE A 50 -24.16 -3.36 -33.50
CA PHE A 50 -24.08 -3.78 -32.09
C PHE A 50 -22.65 -3.72 -31.53
N SER A 51 -21.64 -4.14 -32.29
CA SER A 51 -20.22 -3.98 -31.92
C SER A 51 -19.83 -2.52 -31.73
N ARG A 52 -20.33 -1.61 -32.58
CA ARG A 52 -20.11 -0.15 -32.43
C ARG A 52 -20.84 0.39 -31.20
N PHE A 53 -22.07 -0.06 -30.94
CA PHE A 53 -22.82 0.31 -29.73
C PHE A 53 -22.09 -0.12 -28.44
N LEU A 54 -21.54 -1.34 -28.38
CA LEU A 54 -20.84 -1.83 -27.19
C LEU A 54 -19.63 -0.97 -26.80
N GLY A 55 -18.91 -0.43 -27.79
CA GLY A 55 -17.81 0.52 -27.63
C GLY A 55 -18.22 1.99 -27.68
N GLY A 56 -19.51 2.29 -27.66
CA GLY A 56 -20.08 3.64 -27.77
C GLY A 56 -20.25 4.36 -26.43
N ASP A 57 -20.39 5.68 -26.48
CA ASP A 57 -20.43 6.57 -25.30
C ASP A 57 -21.58 6.19 -24.33
N GLU A 58 -22.76 5.88 -24.87
CA GLU A 58 -23.93 5.45 -24.10
C GLU A 58 -23.65 4.18 -23.28
N ASN A 59 -22.75 3.32 -23.76
CA ASN A 59 -22.38 2.04 -23.14
C ASN A 59 -21.07 2.10 -22.33
N SER A 60 -20.61 3.28 -21.93
CA SER A 60 -19.50 3.43 -20.97
C SER A 60 -19.76 2.65 -19.67
N ILE A 61 -18.73 1.95 -19.16
CA ILE A 61 -18.70 1.22 -17.88
C ILE A 61 -18.94 2.12 -16.65
N VAL A 62 -18.69 3.43 -16.79
CA VAL A 62 -18.88 4.44 -15.73
C VAL A 62 -19.82 5.52 -16.27
N PRO A 63 -20.85 5.93 -15.50
CA PRO A 63 -21.71 7.06 -15.85
C PRO A 63 -20.89 8.36 -15.91
N PRO A 64 -21.05 9.20 -16.96
CA PRO A 64 -20.42 10.52 -17.02
C PRO A 64 -20.65 11.38 -15.76
N GLU A 65 -21.81 11.21 -15.13
CA GLU A 65 -22.24 11.88 -13.90
C GLU A 65 -21.30 11.60 -12.71
N ALA A 66 -20.66 10.43 -12.64
CA ALA A 66 -19.69 10.09 -11.59
C ALA A 66 -18.27 10.64 -11.88
N LEU A 67 -18.01 11.12 -13.09
CA LEU A 67 -16.73 11.74 -13.48
C LEU A 67 -16.77 13.27 -13.40
N ASP A 68 -17.96 13.89 -13.46
CA ASP A 68 -18.13 15.33 -13.21
C ASP A 68 -18.14 15.65 -11.70
N LEU A 69 -18.30 16.92 -11.33
CA LEU A 69 -18.26 17.43 -9.96
C LEU A 69 -19.63 17.20 -9.27
N SER A 70 -19.89 15.96 -8.85
CA SER A 70 -21.18 15.51 -8.33
C SER A 70 -21.28 15.44 -6.80
N ASP A 71 -20.17 15.48 -6.07
CA ASP A 71 -20.20 15.45 -4.60
C ASP A 71 -20.72 16.77 -4.01
N ASP A 72 -21.37 16.70 -2.84
CA ASP A 72 -21.68 17.89 -2.05
C ASP A 72 -20.40 18.51 -1.48
N MET A 73 -19.98 19.64 -2.05
CA MET A 73 -18.80 20.40 -1.65
C MET A 73 -19.05 21.39 -0.49
N THR A 74 -20.25 21.39 0.11
CA THR A 74 -20.65 22.30 1.21
C THR A 74 -20.51 21.70 2.62
N GLN A 75 -20.18 20.42 2.74
CA GLN A 75 -19.82 19.81 4.03
C GLN A 75 -18.50 20.39 4.57
N PRO A 76 -18.24 20.38 5.90
CA PRO A 76 -16.96 20.80 6.49
C PRO A 76 -15.76 20.06 5.89
N ILE A 77 -14.59 20.70 5.73
CA ILE A 77 -13.40 20.09 5.10
C ILE A 77 -12.94 18.76 5.74
N THR A 78 -13.30 18.49 7.00
CA THR A 78 -13.07 17.20 7.67
C THR A 78 -13.82 16.03 7.04
N SER A 79 -14.87 16.30 6.25
CA SER A 79 -15.79 15.33 5.63
C SER A 79 -15.28 14.68 4.35
N TYR A 80 -14.08 15.02 3.87
CA TYR A 80 -13.57 14.55 2.58
C TYR A 80 -12.26 13.77 2.75
N PHE A 81 -11.97 12.90 1.79
CA PHE A 81 -10.60 12.47 1.49
C PHE A 81 -9.94 13.52 0.61
N ILE A 82 -8.66 13.84 0.89
CA ILE A 82 -7.93 14.95 0.26
C ILE A 82 -6.68 14.38 -0.42
N ASN A 83 -6.56 14.58 -1.73
CA ASN A 83 -5.42 14.09 -2.50
C ASN A 83 -4.11 14.74 -2.00
N SER A 84 -3.18 13.93 -1.49
CA SER A 84 -2.09 14.41 -0.62
C SER A 84 -0.74 13.84 -1.01
N SER A 85 0.27 14.72 -1.07
CA SER A 85 1.66 14.39 -1.36
C SER A 85 2.54 14.48 -0.09
N HIS A 86 3.55 13.63 -0.05
CA HIS A 86 4.64 13.63 0.93
C HIS A 86 5.97 13.94 0.24
N ASN A 87 6.83 14.73 0.90
CA ASN A 87 8.11 15.22 0.39
C ASN A 87 8.04 15.65 -1.09
N THR A 88 7.06 16.52 -1.41
CA THR A 88 6.60 16.84 -2.77
C THR A 88 7.69 17.35 -3.71
N TYR A 89 8.77 17.90 -3.17
CA TYR A 89 9.94 18.35 -3.92
C TYR A 89 10.75 17.19 -4.54
N LEU A 90 10.73 15.97 -4.00
CA LEU A 90 11.59 14.87 -4.43
C LEU A 90 11.14 14.19 -5.72
N THR A 91 12.07 14.00 -6.66
CA THR A 91 11.81 13.29 -7.93
C THR A 91 12.28 11.83 -7.94
N ALA A 92 12.82 11.31 -6.82
CA ALA A 92 13.36 9.96 -6.72
C ALA A 92 13.38 9.45 -5.25
N GLY A 93 14.32 8.56 -4.91
CA GLY A 93 14.54 8.02 -3.57
C GLY A 93 14.95 9.07 -2.53
N GLN A 94 14.61 8.84 -1.26
CA GLN A 94 14.68 9.83 -0.18
C GLN A 94 16.11 10.29 0.19
N LEU A 95 17.14 9.46 -0.03
CA LEU A 95 18.51 9.75 0.47
C LEU A 95 19.43 10.45 -0.54
N THR A 96 19.17 10.28 -1.85
CA THR A 96 20.05 10.73 -2.94
C THR A 96 19.26 11.17 -4.18
N GLY A 97 17.98 11.50 -4.00
CA GLY A 97 17.12 11.99 -5.07
C GLY A 97 17.35 13.46 -5.38
N ASN A 98 17.03 13.88 -6.60
CA ASN A 98 16.97 15.30 -6.90
C ASN A 98 15.68 15.89 -6.32
N SER A 99 15.78 17.11 -5.81
CA SER A 99 14.64 17.99 -5.53
C SER A 99 14.33 18.83 -6.76
N SER A 100 13.07 19.13 -7.04
CA SER A 100 12.65 19.92 -8.19
C SER A 100 11.44 20.80 -7.90
N VAL A 101 11.55 22.08 -8.26
CA VAL A 101 10.43 23.06 -8.28
C VAL A 101 9.27 22.56 -9.14
N GLU A 102 9.58 21.86 -10.24
CA GLU A 102 8.57 21.39 -11.20
C GLU A 102 7.67 20.29 -10.62
N MET A 103 8.13 19.51 -9.63
CA MET A 103 7.32 18.46 -9.03
C MET A 103 6.08 19.02 -8.31
N TYR A 104 6.17 20.25 -7.77
CA TYR A 104 5.01 20.96 -7.22
C TYR A 104 3.98 21.30 -8.31
N ARG A 105 4.40 21.77 -9.48
CA ARG A 105 3.49 22.00 -10.61
C ARG A 105 2.79 20.72 -11.01
N GLN A 106 3.54 19.64 -11.21
CA GLN A 106 2.98 18.35 -11.64
C GLN A 106 2.03 17.75 -10.59
N ALA A 107 2.36 17.82 -9.30
CA ALA A 107 1.47 17.39 -8.22
C ALA A 107 0.15 18.19 -8.23
N LEU A 108 0.21 19.52 -8.29
CA LEU A 108 -1.00 20.37 -8.33
C LEU A 108 -1.82 20.14 -9.61
N LEU A 109 -1.17 19.91 -10.75
CA LEU A 109 -1.82 19.63 -12.04
C LEU A 109 -2.51 18.26 -12.09
N THR A 110 -2.06 17.25 -11.34
CA THR A 110 -2.79 15.98 -11.17
C THR A 110 -3.99 16.09 -10.22
N GLY A 111 -4.25 17.28 -9.64
CA GLY A 111 -5.31 17.49 -8.66
C GLY A 111 -4.90 17.18 -7.22
N CYS A 112 -3.60 17.16 -6.89
CA CYS A 112 -3.16 17.14 -5.50
C CYS A 112 -3.56 18.44 -4.80
N ARG A 113 -4.00 18.36 -3.54
CA ARG A 113 -4.51 19.48 -2.72
C ARG A 113 -3.76 19.67 -1.40
N CYS A 114 -2.97 18.70 -0.94
CA CYS A 114 -2.05 18.87 0.18
C CYS A 114 -0.62 18.54 -0.25
N ILE A 115 0.31 19.49 -0.11
CA ILE A 115 1.70 19.38 -0.56
C ILE A 115 2.69 19.77 0.55
N GLU A 116 3.92 19.27 0.48
CA GLU A 116 4.90 19.30 1.57
C GLU A 116 6.15 20.12 1.22
N LEU A 117 6.59 20.97 2.15
CA LEU A 117 7.68 21.93 2.03
C LEU A 117 8.64 21.85 3.24
N ASP A 118 9.69 21.04 3.12
CA ASP A 118 10.78 20.92 4.10
C ASP A 118 11.70 22.14 4.04
N CYS A 119 11.48 23.13 4.92
CA CYS A 119 12.12 24.44 4.81
C CYS A 119 13.38 24.54 5.68
N TRP A 120 14.54 24.71 5.03
CA TRP A 120 15.86 24.78 5.67
C TRP A 120 16.49 26.17 5.54
N LYS A 121 17.34 26.49 6.54
CA LYS A 121 17.96 27.81 6.66
C LYS A 121 18.99 28.09 5.55
N GLY A 122 18.86 29.26 4.94
CA GLY A 122 19.72 29.75 3.87
C GLY A 122 21.18 29.95 4.28
N ARG A 123 22.06 29.88 3.29
CA ARG A 123 23.50 30.09 3.47
C ARG A 123 23.78 31.54 3.95
N PRO A 124 24.81 31.79 4.78
CA PRO A 124 25.01 33.09 5.42
C PRO A 124 25.31 34.28 4.47
N GLN A 125 25.59 34.03 3.20
CA GLN A 125 25.89 35.06 2.20
C GLN A 125 24.62 35.52 1.46
N ASP A 126 23.67 34.62 1.23
CA ASP A 126 22.47 34.85 0.40
C ASP A 126 21.21 35.10 1.24
N GLU A 127 21.16 34.52 2.45
CA GLU A 127 19.99 34.53 3.34
C GLU A 127 18.66 34.08 2.68
N GLU A 128 18.73 33.29 1.61
CA GLU A 128 17.56 32.67 0.97
C GLU A 128 17.26 31.30 1.58
N PRO A 129 16.07 31.08 2.17
CA PRO A 129 15.65 29.74 2.60
C PRO A 129 15.49 28.81 1.39
N PHE A 130 15.74 27.51 1.60
CA PHE A 130 15.66 26.49 0.56
C PHE A 130 14.92 25.25 1.04
N ILE A 131 14.56 24.37 0.10
CA ILE A 131 13.90 23.09 0.37
C ILE A 131 14.82 21.93 -0.03
N THR A 132 14.94 20.94 0.87
CA THR A 132 15.66 19.67 0.68
C THR A 132 15.25 18.68 1.78
N HIS A 133 15.58 17.38 1.64
CA HIS A 133 15.38 16.41 2.71
C HIS A 133 16.59 16.41 3.66
N GLY A 134 16.36 16.73 4.94
CA GLY A 134 17.40 17.08 5.91
C GLY A 134 18.48 16.00 6.11
N PHE A 135 19.74 16.45 6.23
CA PHE A 135 20.91 15.61 6.50
C PHE A 135 21.18 14.49 5.47
N THR A 136 20.57 14.53 4.28
CA THR A 136 20.78 13.58 3.18
C THR A 136 21.70 14.15 2.08
N MET A 137 21.75 13.48 0.92
CA MET A 137 22.46 13.93 -0.29
C MET A 137 21.48 14.44 -1.36
N THR A 138 20.27 14.86 -1.00
CA THR A 138 19.29 15.44 -1.94
C THR A 138 19.67 16.87 -2.34
N THR A 139 19.35 17.27 -3.57
CA THR A 139 19.67 18.62 -4.06
C THR A 139 18.81 19.69 -3.37
N GLU A 140 19.36 20.89 -3.20
CA GLU A 140 18.65 22.05 -2.65
C GLU A 140 17.88 22.78 -3.76
N ILE A 141 16.67 23.28 -3.49
CA ILE A 141 15.91 24.17 -4.40
C ILE A 141 15.45 25.45 -3.67
N PRO A 142 15.42 26.64 -4.31
CA PRO A 142 15.04 27.88 -3.62
C PRO A 142 13.57 27.88 -3.18
N PHE A 143 13.31 28.28 -1.93
CA PHE A 143 11.95 28.35 -1.39
C PHE A 143 11.05 29.30 -2.21
N LYS A 144 11.60 30.45 -2.64
CA LYS A 144 10.87 31.45 -3.44
C LYS A 144 10.32 30.88 -4.75
N GLU A 145 11.15 30.14 -5.51
CA GLU A 145 10.75 29.53 -6.78
C GLU A 145 9.65 28.48 -6.59
N VAL A 146 9.67 27.74 -5.47
CA VAL A 146 8.61 26.80 -5.10
C VAL A 146 7.29 27.53 -4.82
N ILE A 147 7.31 28.62 -4.06
CA ILE A 147 6.12 29.45 -3.80
C ILE A 147 5.55 30.05 -5.09
N GLU A 148 6.41 30.54 -6.01
CA GLU A 148 6.00 31.01 -7.34
C GLU A 148 5.36 29.90 -8.19
N ALA A 149 5.97 28.70 -8.23
CA ALA A 149 5.44 27.56 -8.99
C ALA A 149 4.11 27.02 -8.43
N ILE A 150 3.92 27.09 -7.10
CA ILE A 150 2.66 26.78 -6.43
C ILE A 150 1.59 27.82 -6.81
N ALA A 151 1.90 29.12 -6.70
CA ALA A 151 0.96 30.19 -7.05
C ALA A 151 0.49 30.08 -8.52
N GLU A 152 1.41 29.77 -9.42
CA GLU A 152 1.14 29.57 -10.85
C GLU A 152 0.23 28.35 -11.13
N SER A 153 0.23 27.32 -10.27
CA SER A 153 -0.35 26.01 -10.60
C SER A 153 -1.47 25.53 -9.68
N ALA A 154 -1.62 26.11 -8.49
CA ALA A 154 -2.56 25.68 -7.45
C ALA A 154 -3.99 25.49 -7.97
N PHE A 155 -4.48 26.42 -8.78
CA PHE A 155 -5.88 26.46 -9.21
C PHE A 155 -6.12 26.13 -10.69
N LYS A 156 -5.12 25.59 -11.41
CA LYS A 156 -5.23 25.23 -12.84
C LYS A 156 -6.17 24.05 -13.10
N THR A 157 -6.07 22.97 -12.32
CA THR A 157 -6.89 21.76 -12.49
C THR A 157 -8.13 21.75 -11.58
N SER A 158 -8.03 22.37 -10.41
CA SER A 158 -9.10 22.39 -9.40
C SER A 158 -9.14 23.75 -8.69
N PRO A 159 -10.31 24.40 -8.56
CA PRO A 159 -10.44 25.66 -7.83
C PRO A 159 -10.51 25.49 -6.30
N PHE A 160 -10.58 24.25 -5.81
CA PHE A 160 -10.71 23.92 -4.39
C PHE A 160 -9.39 24.13 -3.63
N PRO A 161 -9.46 24.42 -2.31
CA PRO A 161 -8.33 24.91 -1.52
C PRO A 161 -7.08 24.02 -1.57
N VAL A 162 -5.93 24.64 -1.32
CA VAL A 162 -4.62 23.96 -1.22
C VAL A 162 -4.05 24.13 0.19
N ILE A 163 -3.60 23.03 0.79
CA ILE A 163 -2.95 22.99 2.09
C ILE A 163 -1.43 22.84 1.89
N LEU A 164 -0.66 23.76 2.47
CA LEU A 164 0.80 23.71 2.49
C LEU A 164 1.26 23.13 3.83
N SER A 165 1.76 21.89 3.82
CA SER A 165 2.44 21.25 4.95
C SER A 165 3.87 21.76 5.02
N PHE A 166 4.13 22.75 5.86
CA PHE A 166 5.50 23.13 6.19
C PHE A 166 6.06 22.12 7.19
N GLU A 167 7.27 21.62 6.93
CA GLU A 167 8.16 21.05 7.94
C GLU A 167 9.29 22.07 8.15
N ASN A 168 9.27 22.78 9.28
CA ASN A 168 10.07 23.99 9.46
C ASN A 168 11.37 23.72 10.23
N HIS A 169 12.52 23.95 9.59
CA HIS A 169 13.87 23.85 10.17
C HIS A 169 14.64 25.18 10.13
N VAL A 170 13.96 26.30 9.86
CA VAL A 170 14.57 27.63 9.74
C VAL A 170 14.71 28.26 11.14
N ASP A 171 15.84 28.01 11.80
CA ASP A 171 16.14 28.56 13.14
C ASP A 171 16.33 30.09 13.20
N SER A 172 16.48 30.76 12.04
CA SER A 172 16.65 32.21 11.95
C SER A 172 15.30 32.93 11.78
N ALA A 173 14.93 33.75 12.77
CA ALA A 173 13.71 34.55 12.72
C ALA A 173 13.65 35.50 11.51
N LYS A 174 14.80 36.06 11.09
CA LYS A 174 14.90 36.89 9.88
C LYS A 174 14.50 36.12 8.61
N GLN A 175 14.85 34.83 8.53
CA GLN A 175 14.48 33.99 7.39
C GLN A 175 13.04 33.46 7.50
N GLN A 176 12.52 33.15 8.69
CA GLN A 176 11.08 32.84 8.85
C GLN A 176 10.19 34.04 8.48
N ALA A 177 10.57 35.27 8.87
CA ALA A 177 9.88 36.47 8.45
C ALA A 177 9.88 36.65 6.91
N LYS A 178 11.02 36.39 6.26
CA LYS A 178 11.19 36.40 4.79
C LYS A 178 10.34 35.32 4.09
N MET A 179 10.20 34.12 4.67
CA MET A 179 9.26 33.10 4.17
C MET A 179 7.81 33.60 4.26
N ALA A 180 7.42 34.19 5.39
CA ALA A 180 6.07 34.73 5.58
C ALA A 180 5.77 35.89 4.62
N GLU A 181 6.77 36.74 4.34
CA GLU A 181 6.70 37.80 3.33
C GLU A 181 6.54 37.22 1.92
N TYR A 182 7.34 36.22 1.53
CA TYR A 182 7.19 35.54 0.23
C TYR A 182 5.79 34.93 0.07
N CYS A 183 5.25 34.26 1.09
CA CYS A 183 3.87 33.75 1.06
C CYS A 183 2.85 34.87 0.83
N ARG A 184 2.93 35.99 1.57
CA ARG A 184 2.00 37.13 1.40
C ARG A 184 2.12 37.78 0.02
N ASN A 185 3.35 38.08 -0.42
CA ASN A 185 3.60 38.86 -1.63
C ASN A 185 3.34 38.06 -2.92
N ILE A 186 3.51 36.74 -2.91
CA ILE A 186 3.38 35.90 -4.11
C ILE A 186 1.98 35.27 -4.23
N PHE A 187 1.35 34.87 -3.12
CA PHE A 187 -0.02 34.34 -3.16
C PHE A 187 -1.09 35.45 -3.09
N GLY A 188 -0.79 36.61 -2.50
CA GLY A 188 -1.75 37.71 -2.34
C GLY A 188 -3.06 37.25 -1.69
N ASP A 189 -4.18 37.65 -2.27
CA ASP A 189 -5.54 37.32 -1.81
C ASP A 189 -5.85 35.81 -1.77
N ALA A 190 -5.04 34.96 -2.41
CA ALA A 190 -5.18 33.51 -2.29
C ALA A 190 -4.74 32.99 -0.91
N LEU A 191 -3.80 33.67 -0.23
CA LEU A 191 -3.36 33.25 1.10
C LEU A 191 -4.43 33.57 2.15
N LEU A 192 -4.95 32.53 2.80
CA LEU A 192 -5.90 32.70 3.89
C LEU A 192 -5.14 33.07 5.16
N ILE A 193 -5.03 34.37 5.44
CA ILE A 193 -4.38 34.89 6.65
C ILE A 193 -5.32 34.86 7.87
N GLU A 194 -6.51 35.46 7.75
CA GLU A 194 -7.47 35.59 8.84
C GLU A 194 -8.59 34.53 8.75
N PRO A 195 -9.19 34.11 9.88
CA PRO A 195 -10.40 33.27 9.87
C PRO A 195 -11.59 33.98 9.21
N LEU A 196 -12.48 33.19 8.62
CA LEU A 196 -13.77 33.66 8.13
C LEU A 196 -14.70 33.96 9.31
N GLU A 197 -15.46 35.06 9.26
CA GLU A 197 -16.36 35.52 10.35
C GLU A 197 -17.35 34.43 10.82
N LYS A 198 -17.85 33.61 9.89
CA LYS A 198 -18.77 32.48 10.14
C LYS A 198 -18.12 31.33 10.95
N TYR A 199 -16.79 31.24 10.94
CA TYR A 199 -16.02 30.12 11.48
C TYR A 199 -14.85 30.63 12.34
N PRO A 200 -15.11 31.29 13.49
CA PRO A 200 -14.07 31.74 14.41
C PRO A 200 -13.33 30.55 15.04
N LEU A 201 -12.04 30.72 15.34
CA LEU A 201 -11.19 29.69 15.94
C LEU A 201 -11.52 29.47 17.44
N GLN A 202 -12.66 28.84 17.71
CA GLN A 202 -13.17 28.54 19.05
C GLN A 202 -13.53 27.04 19.18
N PRO A 203 -13.52 26.46 20.40
CA PRO A 203 -13.99 25.09 20.62
C PRO A 203 -15.44 24.91 20.18
N GLY A 204 -15.76 23.77 19.58
CA GLY A 204 -17.10 23.43 19.08
C GLY A 204 -17.46 24.00 17.71
N VAL A 205 -16.72 24.98 17.18
CA VAL A 205 -16.95 25.53 15.84
C VAL A 205 -16.38 24.57 14.79
N THR A 206 -17.20 24.14 13.83
CA THR A 206 -16.79 23.28 12.71
C THR A 206 -15.84 24.00 11.75
N LEU A 207 -15.01 23.27 11.01
CA LEU A 207 -14.23 23.86 9.92
C LEU A 207 -15.11 24.30 8.73
N PRO A 208 -14.68 25.30 7.94
CA PRO A 208 -15.37 25.70 6.71
C PRO A 208 -15.43 24.58 5.68
N SER A 209 -16.33 24.72 4.71
CA SER A 209 -16.39 23.80 3.55
C SER A 209 -15.32 24.11 2.49
N PRO A 210 -14.95 23.13 1.63
CA PRO A 210 -14.13 23.40 0.45
C PRO A 210 -14.73 24.45 -0.48
N GLN A 211 -16.06 24.55 -0.56
CA GLN A 211 -16.79 25.55 -1.35
C GLN A 211 -16.60 26.99 -0.82
N GLU A 212 -16.48 27.17 0.50
CA GLU A 212 -16.23 28.47 1.13
C GLU A 212 -14.74 28.86 1.13
N LEU A 213 -13.87 27.92 0.76
CA LEU A 213 -12.41 28.06 0.68
C LEU A 213 -11.90 28.00 -0.77
N LEU A 214 -12.77 28.19 -1.77
CA LEU A 214 -12.40 28.26 -3.18
C LEU A 214 -11.31 29.32 -3.42
N GLY A 215 -10.28 28.95 -4.17
CA GLY A 215 -9.13 29.80 -4.46
C GLY A 215 -8.22 30.11 -3.26
N LYS A 216 -8.41 29.44 -2.09
CA LYS A 216 -7.62 29.71 -0.88
C LYS A 216 -6.48 28.72 -0.66
N ILE A 217 -5.38 29.25 -0.12
CA ILE A 217 -4.18 28.53 0.29
C ILE A 217 -4.09 28.62 1.82
N LEU A 218 -4.01 27.48 2.49
CA LEU A 218 -3.94 27.36 3.94
C LEU A 218 -2.55 26.87 4.37
N VAL A 219 -1.97 27.48 5.41
CA VAL A 219 -0.65 27.11 5.94
C VAL A 219 -0.80 26.21 7.16
N LYS A 220 -0.29 24.97 7.06
CA LYS A 220 0.01 24.09 8.22
C LYS A 220 1.45 24.33 8.63
N ASN A 221 1.64 24.98 9.77
CA ASN A 221 2.93 25.18 10.45
C ASN A 221 2.66 25.33 11.95
N LYS A 222 3.64 25.13 12.82
CA LYS A 222 3.52 25.38 14.26
C LYS A 222 3.03 26.82 14.52
N LYS A 223 2.28 26.99 15.62
CA LYS A 223 1.69 28.26 16.03
C LYS A 223 2.05 28.55 17.49
N ARG A 224 2.24 29.83 17.84
CA ARG A 224 2.41 30.26 19.23
C ARG A 224 1.13 30.92 19.72
N HIS A 225 0.47 30.31 20.70
CA HIS A 225 -0.58 31.00 21.44
C HIS A 225 0.04 32.13 22.27
N ARG A 226 -0.45 33.37 22.10
CA ARG A 226 -0.15 34.47 23.02
C ARG A 226 -0.84 34.18 24.36
N VAL A 227 -0.08 33.77 25.38
CA VAL A 227 -0.57 33.74 26.76
C VAL A 227 -1.04 35.15 27.12
N GLY A 228 -2.28 35.27 27.62
CA GLY A 228 -2.92 36.55 27.93
C GLY A 228 -2.25 37.27 29.10
N GLY A 229 -1.15 37.97 28.82
CA GLY A 229 -0.46 38.81 29.79
C GLY A 229 -1.38 39.93 30.28
N LYS A 230 -1.88 39.81 31.52
CA LYS A 230 -2.50 40.94 32.22
C LYS A 230 -1.54 42.12 32.18
N GLY A 231 -2.05 43.29 31.78
CA GLY A 231 -1.24 44.48 31.59
C GLY A 231 -0.44 44.84 32.85
N SER A 232 0.89 44.75 32.75
CA SER A 232 1.78 45.40 33.68
C SER A 232 2.07 46.80 33.12
N GLU A 233 1.54 47.84 33.76
CA GLU A 233 1.90 49.24 33.47
C GLU A 233 3.31 49.56 34.00
N GLY A 234 4.30 48.80 33.52
CA GLY A 234 5.72 48.99 33.82
C GLY A 234 6.30 50.15 33.02
N SER A 235 6.10 51.38 33.51
CA SER A 235 6.55 52.63 32.85
C SER A 235 8.08 52.68 32.57
N VAL A 236 8.50 52.21 31.39
CA VAL A 236 9.86 52.42 30.87
C VAL A 236 9.96 53.82 30.26
N LYS A 237 10.53 54.75 31.02
CA LYS A 237 10.75 56.14 30.59
C LYS A 237 11.70 56.21 29.39
N ARG A 238 11.21 56.65 28.23
CA ARG A 238 12.08 57.20 27.18
C ARG A 238 12.79 58.45 27.72
N ARG A 239 14.11 58.42 27.80
CA ARG A 239 14.93 59.65 27.88
C ARG A 239 15.14 60.17 26.46
N VAL A 240 14.70 61.40 26.21
CA VAL A 240 15.13 62.26 25.11
C VAL A 240 15.50 63.59 25.75
N SER A 241 16.58 64.24 25.31
CA SER A 241 17.02 65.51 25.90
C SER A 241 16.08 66.67 25.54
N GLU A 242 15.92 67.57 26.50
CA GLU A 242 15.98 69.05 26.42
C GLU A 242 15.77 69.67 25.00
N GLN A 243 14.89 70.67 24.79
CA GLN A 243 14.88 71.95 25.51
C GLN A 243 13.55 72.77 25.40
N VAL A 244 13.17 73.42 26.52
CA VAL A 244 12.62 74.80 26.67
C VAL A 244 11.16 75.16 26.25
N SER A 245 10.53 76.03 27.08
CA SER A 245 9.23 76.76 26.99
C SER A 245 7.92 75.92 27.05
N ASN A 246 6.97 76.14 27.99
CA ASN A 246 6.10 77.31 28.29
C ASN A 246 5.04 77.57 27.18
N THR A 247 3.73 77.77 27.42
CA THR A 247 2.96 78.20 28.62
C THR A 247 1.44 77.89 28.53
N TYR A 248 0.78 77.75 29.70
CA TYR A 248 -0.63 78.11 30.06
C TYR A 248 -1.91 77.61 29.32
N SER A 249 -2.97 77.43 30.14
CA SER A 249 -4.42 77.29 29.89
C SER A 249 -4.94 76.14 28.99
N ASP A 250 -6.02 75.40 29.26
CA ASP A 250 -7.21 75.47 30.16
C ASP A 250 -8.53 75.99 29.53
N CYS A 251 -9.60 75.18 29.71
CA CYS A 251 -11.03 75.38 29.43
C CYS A 251 -11.51 75.77 28.00
N SER A 252 -12.78 75.59 27.60
CA SER A 252 -13.81 74.55 27.88
C SER A 252 -15.08 74.81 27.02
N SER A 253 -16.03 73.85 26.93
CA SER A 253 -17.46 74.04 26.52
C SER A 253 -17.73 74.50 25.07
N VAL A 254 -18.92 74.45 24.44
CA VAL A 254 -20.30 73.89 24.64
C VAL A 254 -20.83 73.54 23.21
N CYS A 255 -21.98 72.93 22.86
CA CYS A 255 -23.20 72.32 23.44
C CYS A 255 -23.81 71.40 22.31
N GLU A 256 -25.01 70.80 22.28
CA GLU A 256 -26.19 70.68 23.17
C GLU A 256 -26.97 69.38 22.82
N SER A 257 -28.04 69.05 23.55
CA SER A 257 -29.07 68.05 23.20
C SER A 257 -30.33 68.24 24.05
N PRO A 258 -31.54 67.92 23.53
CA PRO A 258 -32.68 67.47 24.37
C PRO A 258 -33.27 66.15 23.85
N ALA A 259 -33.37 65.06 24.64
CA ALA A 259 -34.35 64.77 25.72
C ALA A 259 -35.61 64.02 25.19
N THR A 260 -36.21 63.03 25.87
CA THR A 260 -36.03 62.36 27.20
C THR A 260 -36.32 60.83 27.02
N GLY A 261 -36.34 59.89 27.96
CA GLY A 261 -36.39 59.81 29.44
C GLY A 261 -36.82 58.37 29.88
N THR A 262 -37.05 57.95 31.14
CA THR A 262 -36.83 58.50 32.50
C THR A 262 -37.06 57.38 33.57
N LEU A 263 -36.01 56.94 34.29
CA LEU A 263 -36.03 56.14 35.55
C LEU A 263 -36.60 54.68 35.47
N ALA A 264 -36.38 53.74 36.42
CA ALA A 264 -35.73 53.73 37.75
C ALA A 264 -34.98 52.38 38.03
N SER A 265 -34.49 52.16 39.26
CA SER A 265 -33.73 50.97 39.72
C SER A 265 -34.32 50.33 41.00
N ASP A 266 -33.96 49.07 41.32
CA ASP A 266 -33.35 48.64 42.62
C ASP A 266 -33.49 47.14 42.99
N SER A 267 -32.49 46.67 43.77
CA SER A 267 -32.42 45.57 44.78
C SER A 267 -33.16 44.23 44.62
N ALA A 268 -32.45 43.16 45.03
CA ALA A 268 -32.92 41.78 45.17
C ALA A 268 -33.76 41.52 46.45
N ASP A 269 -34.46 40.37 46.50
CA ASP A 269 -34.47 39.54 47.71
C ASP A 269 -34.75 38.02 47.48
N VAL A 270 -34.67 37.28 48.58
CA VAL A 270 -34.48 35.85 48.90
C VAL A 270 -35.56 34.81 48.51
N SER A 271 -35.06 33.57 48.44
CA SER A 271 -35.71 32.23 48.32
C SER A 271 -36.77 31.85 49.36
N LEU A 272 -37.76 31.03 48.96
CA LEU A 272 -38.47 29.98 49.72
C LEU A 272 -39.21 29.03 48.73
N THR A 273 -39.56 27.75 48.94
CA THR A 273 -38.93 26.52 49.54
C THR A 273 -39.82 25.30 49.17
N LEU A 274 -39.50 24.08 49.68
CA LEU A 274 -40.39 22.88 49.83
C LEU A 274 -40.59 21.93 48.60
N SER A 275 -40.65 20.59 48.76
CA SER A 275 -40.22 19.70 49.87
C SER A 275 -40.21 18.21 49.47
N ASN A 276 -39.62 17.36 50.35
CA ASN A 276 -39.67 15.89 50.45
C ASN A 276 -38.83 15.13 49.38
N GLY A 277 -38.09 14.05 49.69
CA GLY A 277 -37.87 13.31 50.96
C GLY A 277 -37.76 11.80 50.67
N ASP A 278 -37.05 10.94 51.42
CA ASP A 278 -36.25 11.12 52.64
C ASP A 278 -35.25 9.94 52.81
N GLU A 279 -34.08 10.22 53.43
CA GLU A 279 -33.36 9.43 54.48
C GLU A 279 -33.02 7.91 54.30
N LYS A 280 -31.97 7.31 54.90
CA LYS A 280 -30.78 7.72 55.73
C LYS A 280 -29.69 6.60 55.66
N ILE A 281 -28.37 6.90 55.71
CA ILE A 281 -27.41 6.85 56.86
C ILE A 281 -27.31 5.43 57.51
N GLU A 282 -26.14 4.82 57.75
CA GLU A 282 -25.07 5.13 58.75
C GLU A 282 -23.79 4.24 58.53
N GLU A 283 -22.56 4.44 59.05
CA GLU A 283 -21.63 5.60 59.24
C GLU A 283 -20.23 5.08 59.75
N ARG A 284 -19.38 5.95 60.35
CA ARG A 284 -18.03 5.73 60.97
C ARG A 284 -16.84 5.52 60.00
N ILE A 285 -15.89 6.45 59.76
CA ILE A 285 -15.37 7.67 60.44
C ILE A 285 -14.42 7.45 61.63
N SER A 286 -13.23 8.09 61.55
CA SER A 286 -12.26 8.53 62.62
C SER A 286 -10.82 8.01 62.38
N LYS A 287 -9.73 8.80 62.42
CA LYS A 287 -9.46 10.25 62.69
C LYS A 287 -8.41 10.72 61.65
N CYS A 288 -8.33 11.95 61.13
CA CYS A 288 -8.66 13.32 61.58
C CYS A 288 -7.53 14.05 62.34
N THR A 289 -6.92 15.04 61.67
CA THR A 289 -6.17 16.16 62.27
C THR A 289 -6.22 17.36 61.31
N GLU A 290 -6.77 18.48 61.77
CA GLU A 290 -6.87 19.80 61.08
C GLU A 290 -5.93 20.82 61.80
N PRO A 291 -5.73 22.12 61.40
CA PRO A 291 -6.68 23.00 60.72
C PRO A 291 -6.17 24.01 59.64
N ARG A 292 -7.02 24.22 58.63
CA ARG A 292 -7.43 25.51 58.01
C ARG A 292 -6.39 26.61 57.68
N LYS A 293 -6.30 26.97 56.39
CA LYS A 293 -6.98 28.16 55.83
C LYS A 293 -7.03 28.17 54.29
N SER A 294 -7.91 29.00 53.73
CA SER A 294 -8.33 29.08 52.33
C SER A 294 -7.51 30.05 51.47
N ILE A 295 -7.47 29.82 50.15
CA ILE A 295 -7.42 30.84 49.06
C ILE A 295 -7.71 30.16 47.70
N ASP A 296 -8.48 30.83 46.83
CA ASP A 296 -8.71 30.41 45.43
C ASP A 296 -7.47 30.59 44.56
N ARG A 297 -7.04 29.57 43.80
CA ARG A 297 -6.28 29.77 42.53
C ARG A 297 -6.15 28.55 41.62
N ASP A 298 -7.24 28.07 41.00
CA ASP A 298 -7.13 27.10 39.91
C ASP A 298 -6.62 27.78 38.62
N ALA A 299 -5.30 27.76 38.46
CA ALA A 299 -4.61 28.11 37.22
C ALA A 299 -3.83 26.88 36.75
N TYR A 300 -4.42 26.10 35.84
CA TYR A 300 -3.76 24.94 35.24
C TYR A 300 -2.53 25.38 34.44
N SER A 301 -1.34 25.17 35.01
CA SER A 301 -0.07 25.20 34.28
C SER A 301 0.03 23.95 33.41
N GLU A 302 0.19 24.14 32.10
CA GLU A 302 0.68 23.06 31.24
C GLU A 302 2.17 22.85 31.55
N GLU A 303 2.47 21.86 32.38
CA GLU A 303 3.83 21.32 32.48
C GLU A 303 4.10 20.51 31.20
N GLU A 304 5.08 20.94 30.41
CA GLU A 304 5.61 20.12 29.32
C GLU A 304 6.55 19.09 29.95
N GLU A 305 6.20 17.80 29.86
CA GLU A 305 7.13 16.72 30.13
C GLU A 305 8.21 16.71 29.02
N ASP A 306 9.39 17.23 29.36
CA ASP A 306 10.59 17.17 28.51
C ASP A 306 11.06 15.71 28.35
N GLU A 307 10.53 15.01 27.34
CA GLU A 307 11.22 13.83 26.81
C GLU A 307 12.58 14.26 26.25
N GLU A 308 13.66 13.58 26.66
CA GLU A 308 15.01 13.89 26.17
C GLU A 308 15.05 13.84 24.62
N PRO A 309 15.81 14.76 23.97
CA PRO A 309 15.88 14.82 22.51
C PRO A 309 16.54 13.56 21.94
N THR A 310 15.70 12.62 21.52
CA THR A 310 16.16 11.40 20.84
C THR A 310 16.88 11.76 19.54
N ASP A 311 18.04 11.13 19.31
CA ASP A 311 18.86 11.36 18.10
C ASP A 311 18.01 11.11 16.84
N PRO A 312 17.76 12.11 15.98
CA PRO A 312 16.82 11.99 14.84
C PRO A 312 17.28 10.97 13.78
N LYS A 313 18.47 10.40 13.94
CA LYS A 313 18.97 9.23 13.19
C LYS A 313 18.35 7.89 13.64
N LYS A 314 17.46 7.89 14.65
CA LYS A 314 16.88 6.67 15.23
C LYS A 314 15.34 6.62 15.28
N SER A 315 14.64 7.75 15.14
CA SER A 315 13.17 7.78 15.01
C SER A 315 12.72 7.38 13.59
N ASP A 316 11.59 6.70 13.49
CA ASP A 316 10.97 6.38 12.19
C ASP A 316 10.16 7.54 11.58
N GLU A 317 9.90 8.58 12.39
CA GLU A 317 9.31 9.86 12.01
C GLU A 317 10.21 10.76 11.15
N GLY A 318 11.52 10.48 11.07
CA GLY A 318 12.46 11.27 10.28
C GLY A 318 12.66 12.70 10.81
N THR A 319 12.91 13.65 9.90
CA THR A 319 13.19 15.07 10.22
C THR A 319 11.99 15.79 10.86
N ALA A 320 10.76 15.35 10.59
CA ALA A 320 9.54 15.85 11.26
C ALA A 320 9.62 15.86 12.79
N SER A 321 10.41 14.95 13.38
CA SER A 321 10.61 14.88 14.83
C SER A 321 11.34 16.09 15.43
N SER A 322 12.10 16.86 14.64
CA SER A 322 12.96 17.96 15.10
C SER A 322 12.62 19.35 14.51
N GLU A 323 11.41 19.55 13.98
CA GLU A 323 10.90 20.87 13.56
C GLU A 323 11.16 21.97 14.62
N VAL A 324 11.66 23.13 14.22
CA VAL A 324 11.91 24.28 15.13
C VAL A 324 10.63 24.96 15.61
N SER A 325 10.74 25.86 16.59
CA SER A 325 9.63 26.72 16.99
C SER A 325 9.31 27.77 15.92
N ALA A 326 8.02 28.01 15.67
CA ALA A 326 7.58 29.04 14.73
C ALA A 326 7.70 30.45 15.34
N THR A 327 8.16 31.41 14.54
CA THR A 327 8.08 32.83 14.91
C THR A 327 6.67 33.39 14.75
N GLU A 328 6.46 34.61 15.22
CA GLU A 328 5.16 35.29 15.13
C GLU A 328 4.74 35.52 13.66
N GLU A 329 5.69 35.83 12.78
CA GLU A 329 5.44 36.14 11.37
C GLU A 329 4.89 34.95 10.58
N MET A 330 5.34 33.72 10.88
CA MET A 330 4.81 32.47 10.33
C MET A 330 3.57 31.98 11.10
N SER A 331 3.56 32.10 12.44
CA SER A 331 2.43 31.74 13.29
C SER A 331 1.15 32.51 12.92
N ASN A 332 1.28 33.76 12.47
CA ASN A 332 0.17 34.60 12.01
C ASN A 332 -0.40 34.20 10.63
N LEU A 333 0.10 33.14 9.99
CA LEU A 333 -0.48 32.55 8.77
C LEU A 333 -1.32 31.29 9.05
N VAL A 334 -1.37 30.81 10.30
CA VAL A 334 -1.94 29.51 10.67
C VAL A 334 -3.32 29.69 11.31
N ASN A 335 -4.38 29.24 10.64
CA ASN A 335 -5.77 29.32 11.11
C ASN A 335 -6.43 27.94 11.29
N TYR A 336 -6.99 27.35 10.23
CA TYR A 336 -7.84 26.16 10.29
C TYR A 336 -7.09 24.81 10.32
N VAL A 337 -5.78 24.82 10.11
CA VAL A 337 -4.95 23.61 9.99
C VAL A 337 -3.77 23.74 10.96
N GLU A 338 -4.07 23.81 12.25
CA GLU A 338 -3.10 24.10 13.32
C GLU A 338 -2.50 22.79 13.87
N PRO A 339 -1.24 22.45 13.56
CA PRO A 339 -0.64 21.17 13.92
C PRO A 339 -0.27 21.12 15.41
N VAL A 340 -0.80 20.13 16.13
CA VAL A 340 -0.51 19.88 17.55
C VAL A 340 0.03 18.46 17.78
N LYS A 341 0.93 18.31 18.75
CA LYS A 341 1.38 17.00 19.25
C LYS A 341 0.16 16.20 19.74
N PHE A 342 -0.10 15.05 19.12
CA PHE A 342 -1.19 14.17 19.55
C PHE A 342 -0.88 13.54 20.91
N LYS A 343 -1.81 13.63 21.87
CA LYS A 343 -1.72 12.95 23.17
C LYS A 343 -2.63 11.71 23.21
N SER A 344 -3.93 11.89 23.07
CA SER A 344 -4.91 10.80 22.88
C SER A 344 -6.21 11.34 22.25
N PHE A 345 -7.06 10.45 21.72
CA PHE A 345 -8.38 10.81 21.20
C PHE A 345 -9.25 11.46 22.28
N ASP A 346 -9.14 10.97 23.51
CA ASP A 346 -9.79 11.50 24.70
C ASP A 346 -9.43 12.98 24.96
N VAL A 347 -8.14 13.32 24.90
CA VAL A 347 -7.65 14.69 25.12
C VAL A 347 -8.08 15.62 23.97
N ALA A 348 -8.01 15.15 22.73
CA ALA A 348 -8.47 15.91 21.57
C ALA A 348 -9.98 16.21 21.62
N ASN A 349 -10.79 15.18 21.91
CA ASN A 349 -12.25 15.30 22.03
C ASN A 349 -12.67 16.18 23.22
N LYS A 350 -11.93 16.15 24.35
CA LYS A 350 -12.14 17.05 25.50
C LYS A 350 -11.74 18.50 25.19
N ARG A 351 -10.69 18.73 24.41
CA ARG A 351 -10.32 20.08 23.90
C ARG A 351 -11.33 20.61 22.88
N ASN A 352 -11.97 19.74 22.10
CA ASN A 352 -13.08 20.03 21.18
C ASN A 352 -12.78 21.17 20.16
N LYS A 353 -11.51 21.39 19.80
CA LYS A 353 -11.07 22.39 18.80
C LYS A 353 -10.92 21.73 17.44
N TYR A 354 -11.80 22.05 16.48
CA TYR A 354 -11.85 21.39 15.17
C TYR A 354 -10.68 21.82 14.25
N TYR A 355 -10.05 22.96 14.58
CA TYR A 355 -8.88 23.51 13.88
C TYR A 355 -7.54 22.98 14.40
N GLU A 356 -7.49 22.34 15.57
CA GLU A 356 -6.32 21.54 15.98
C GLU A 356 -6.30 20.26 15.15
N MET A 357 -5.16 19.97 14.51
CA MET A 357 -4.93 18.79 13.66
C MET A 357 -3.67 18.05 14.08
N SER A 358 -3.55 16.77 13.74
CA SER A 358 -2.32 16.00 14.02
C SER A 358 -1.80 15.27 12.79
N SER A 359 -0.47 15.23 12.68
CA SER A 359 0.26 14.46 11.67
C SER A 359 0.83 13.19 12.32
N PHE A 360 0.72 12.05 11.62
CA PHE A 360 1.12 10.74 12.12
C PHE A 360 1.97 10.02 11.07
N VAL A 361 3.13 9.51 11.47
CA VAL A 361 3.86 8.51 10.66
C VAL A 361 3.04 7.22 10.54
N GLU A 362 3.16 6.49 9.42
CA GLU A 362 2.35 5.29 9.11
C GLU A 362 2.29 4.25 10.24
N THR A 363 3.35 4.15 11.04
CA THR A 363 3.51 3.23 12.18
C THR A 363 2.63 3.65 13.35
N LYS A 364 2.80 4.89 13.85
CA LYS A 364 1.93 5.46 14.90
C LYS A 364 0.46 5.48 14.45
N ALA A 365 0.19 5.80 13.19
CA ALA A 365 -1.15 5.75 12.62
C ALA A 365 -1.76 4.33 12.63
N LEU A 366 -0.98 3.31 12.25
CA LEU A 366 -1.41 1.92 12.24
C LEU A 366 -1.61 1.38 13.67
N GLU A 367 -0.80 1.83 14.64
CA GLU A 367 -1.04 1.53 16.05
C GLU A 367 -2.36 2.12 16.56
N GLN A 368 -2.66 3.40 16.26
CA GLN A 368 -3.94 3.98 16.66
C GLN A 368 -5.13 3.27 15.99
N LEU A 369 -5.01 2.92 14.71
CA LEU A 369 -6.03 2.15 13.99
C LEU A 369 -6.25 0.73 14.55
N THR A 370 -5.22 0.07 15.07
CA THR A 370 -5.34 -1.30 15.62
C THR A 370 -5.68 -1.34 17.12
N LYS A 371 -5.43 -0.26 17.86
CA LYS A 371 -5.81 -0.12 19.28
C LYS A 371 -7.20 0.51 19.46
N SER A 372 -7.51 1.52 18.65
CA SER A 372 -8.61 2.48 18.86
C SER A 372 -9.35 2.83 17.53
N PRO A 373 -9.83 1.84 16.74
CA PRO A 373 -10.35 2.07 15.40
C PRO A 373 -11.55 3.04 15.34
N MET A 374 -12.56 2.82 16.19
CA MET A 374 -13.77 3.65 16.24
C MET A 374 -13.45 5.08 16.71
N GLU A 375 -12.57 5.23 17.71
CA GLU A 375 -12.16 6.53 18.25
C GLU A 375 -11.44 7.38 17.18
N PHE A 376 -10.65 6.73 16.32
CA PHE A 376 -9.99 7.39 15.19
C PHE A 376 -11.01 7.85 14.13
N VAL A 377 -12.05 7.08 13.86
CA VAL A 377 -13.17 7.49 12.98
C VAL A 377 -13.92 8.70 13.58
N GLU A 378 -14.24 8.69 14.88
CA GLU A 378 -14.90 9.83 15.53
C GLU A 378 -14.02 11.10 15.54
N TYR A 379 -12.71 10.97 15.79
CA TYR A 379 -11.75 12.06 15.64
C TYR A 379 -11.79 12.64 14.23
N ASN A 380 -11.76 11.78 13.20
CA ASN A 380 -11.77 12.18 11.79
C ASN A 380 -13.11 12.73 11.28
N LYS A 381 -14.19 12.74 12.09
CA LYS A 381 -15.40 13.53 11.80
C LYS A 381 -15.18 15.01 12.16
N LYS A 382 -14.51 15.27 13.28
CA LYS A 382 -14.35 16.61 13.88
C LYS A 382 -13.04 17.32 13.51
N GLN A 383 -11.95 16.58 13.34
CA GLN A 383 -10.60 17.11 13.18
C GLN A 383 -9.94 16.52 11.93
N LEU A 384 -8.85 17.15 11.50
CA LEU A 384 -8.03 16.68 10.39
C LEU A 384 -6.89 15.78 10.89
N SER A 385 -6.68 14.64 10.23
CA SER A 385 -5.44 13.86 10.34
C SER A 385 -4.65 13.91 9.03
N ARG A 386 -3.32 13.99 9.16
CA ARG A 386 -2.37 13.73 8.08
C ARG A 386 -1.58 12.46 8.37
N ILE A 387 -1.50 11.55 7.41
CA ILE A 387 -0.70 10.32 7.51
C ILE A 387 0.45 10.42 6.52
N TYR A 388 1.67 10.06 6.92
CA TYR A 388 2.85 10.11 6.05
C TYR A 388 3.74 8.85 6.14
N PRO A 389 4.51 8.51 5.09
CA PRO A 389 5.36 7.32 5.07
C PRO A 389 6.52 7.45 6.07
N LYS A 390 6.93 6.34 6.70
CA LYS A 390 8.07 6.32 7.63
C LYS A 390 9.41 6.42 6.92
N GLY A 391 10.41 7.00 7.59
CA GLY A 391 11.75 7.26 7.05
C GLY A 391 12.54 6.01 6.58
N THR A 392 12.16 4.80 6.99
CA THR A 392 12.78 3.56 6.46
C THR A 392 12.44 3.26 5.00
N ARG A 393 11.48 3.97 4.39
CA ARG A 393 11.12 3.90 2.96
C ARG A 393 12.06 4.75 2.10
N VAL A 394 13.35 4.47 2.22
CA VAL A 394 14.43 5.21 1.53
C VAL A 394 14.37 5.14 0.00
N ASP A 395 13.62 4.16 -0.53
CA ASP A 395 13.30 3.97 -1.95
C ASP A 395 12.09 4.79 -2.44
N SER A 396 11.48 5.59 -1.56
CA SER A 396 10.23 6.31 -1.80
C SER A 396 9.01 5.41 -2.08
N SER A 397 9.04 4.14 -1.65
CA SER A 397 7.87 3.25 -1.73
C SER A 397 6.68 3.75 -0.92
N ASN A 398 5.45 3.41 -1.32
CA ASN A 398 4.24 3.83 -0.62
C ASN A 398 3.65 2.76 0.33
N TYR A 399 2.85 3.20 1.29
CA TYR A 399 1.92 2.35 2.04
C TYR A 399 0.55 2.34 1.32
N MET A 400 -0.34 1.40 1.65
CA MET A 400 -1.67 1.32 1.03
C MET A 400 -2.62 2.37 1.64
N PRO A 401 -3.04 3.42 0.92
CA PRO A 401 -3.80 4.53 1.51
C PRO A 401 -5.19 4.12 2.01
N GLN A 402 -5.80 3.11 1.39
CA GLN A 402 -7.09 2.53 1.79
C GLN A 402 -7.14 2.19 3.30
N VAL A 403 -6.03 1.74 3.88
CA VAL A 403 -5.94 1.41 5.31
C VAL A 403 -6.34 2.59 6.19
N PHE A 404 -5.97 3.81 5.80
CA PHE A 404 -6.25 5.03 6.55
C PHE A 404 -7.51 5.76 6.05
N TRP A 405 -7.89 5.61 4.77
CA TRP A 405 -9.23 6.04 4.32
C TRP A 405 -10.35 5.27 5.04
N ASN A 406 -10.15 3.98 5.37
CA ASN A 406 -11.05 3.21 6.23
C ASN A 406 -11.20 3.80 7.64
N ALA A 407 -10.17 4.46 8.18
CA ALA A 407 -10.23 5.19 9.44
C ALA A 407 -10.82 6.61 9.29
N GLY A 408 -11.16 7.03 8.07
CA GLY A 408 -11.62 8.39 7.77
C GLY A 408 -10.49 9.43 7.65
N CYS A 409 -9.21 9.04 7.64
CA CYS A 409 -8.11 10.01 7.58
C CYS A 409 -8.16 10.81 6.26
N GLN A 410 -8.06 12.14 6.35
CA GLN A 410 -8.29 13.02 5.19
C GLN A 410 -7.03 13.15 4.33
N MET A 411 -5.90 13.54 4.94
CA MET A 411 -4.64 13.83 4.22
C MET A 411 -3.70 12.62 4.27
N VAL A 412 -4.02 11.59 3.49
CA VAL A 412 -3.23 10.36 3.40
C VAL A 412 -2.12 10.56 2.37
N ALA A 413 -0.97 11.07 2.82
CA ALA A 413 0.10 11.58 1.98
C ALA A 413 1.03 10.50 1.42
N LEU A 414 1.29 10.56 0.12
CA LEU A 414 2.06 9.56 -0.63
C LEU A 414 3.23 10.18 -1.43
N ASN A 415 4.23 9.36 -1.75
CA ASN A 415 5.37 9.68 -2.62
C ASN A 415 4.94 9.64 -4.09
N PHE A 416 4.64 10.81 -4.67
CA PHE A 416 4.12 10.96 -6.05
C PHE A 416 5.11 10.51 -7.15
N GLN A 417 6.40 10.55 -6.87
CA GLN A 417 7.46 10.08 -7.76
C GLN A 417 7.49 8.54 -7.94
N THR A 418 6.77 7.79 -7.08
CA THR A 418 6.75 6.32 -7.10
C THR A 418 5.38 5.82 -7.54
N LEU A 419 5.28 5.40 -8.80
CA LEU A 419 4.03 4.97 -9.44
C LEU A 419 3.64 3.50 -9.13
N ASP A 420 3.79 3.12 -7.86
CA ASP A 420 3.44 1.78 -7.36
C ASP A 420 1.92 1.61 -7.19
N LEU A 421 1.48 0.41 -6.78
CA LEU A 421 0.06 0.08 -6.64
C LEU A 421 -0.74 1.08 -5.76
N PRO A 422 -0.23 1.53 -4.59
CA PRO A 422 -0.82 2.64 -3.85
C PRO A 422 -1.02 3.93 -4.65
N MET A 423 -0.02 4.37 -5.42
CA MET A 423 -0.11 5.59 -6.22
C MET A 423 -1.08 5.44 -7.40
N GLN A 424 -1.09 4.26 -8.03
CA GLN A 424 -2.11 3.89 -9.03
C GLN A 424 -3.51 3.99 -8.43
N LEU A 425 -3.74 3.44 -7.22
CA LEU A 425 -5.02 3.53 -6.53
C LEU A 425 -5.43 5.00 -6.27
N ASN A 426 -4.51 5.81 -5.77
CA ASN A 426 -4.73 7.24 -5.50
C ASN A 426 -5.10 8.03 -6.77
N MET A 427 -4.28 7.92 -7.82
CA MET A 427 -4.53 8.57 -9.12
C MET A 427 -5.80 8.06 -9.81
N GLY A 428 -6.21 6.82 -9.51
CA GLY A 428 -7.46 6.22 -9.96
C GLY A 428 -8.70 6.80 -9.28
N ILE A 429 -8.73 6.85 -7.95
CA ILE A 429 -9.92 7.34 -7.22
C ILE A 429 -10.07 8.86 -7.32
N PHE A 430 -8.98 9.64 -7.30
CA PHE A 430 -9.03 11.09 -7.48
C PHE A 430 -9.18 11.54 -8.94
N GLU A 431 -9.54 10.63 -9.87
CA GLU A 431 -10.14 11.03 -11.14
C GLU A 431 -11.60 11.45 -10.99
N TYR A 432 -12.34 10.77 -10.11
CA TYR A 432 -13.76 11.00 -9.86
C TYR A 432 -13.95 12.35 -9.15
N ASN A 433 -15.20 12.85 -9.12
CA ASN A 433 -15.49 14.23 -8.70
C ASN A 433 -14.65 15.28 -9.48
N ARG A 434 -14.58 15.13 -10.82
CA ARG A 434 -13.91 16.02 -11.78
C ARG A 434 -12.44 16.34 -11.49
N ARG A 435 -11.66 15.39 -10.94
CA ARG A 435 -10.24 15.61 -10.54
C ARG A 435 -10.05 16.78 -9.59
N CYS A 436 -11.07 17.15 -8.81
CA CYS A 436 -10.98 18.30 -7.91
C CYS A 436 -10.03 18.06 -6.72
N GLY A 437 -9.64 16.81 -6.46
CA GLY A 437 -8.74 16.40 -5.37
C GLY A 437 -9.42 16.25 -4.01
N TYR A 438 -10.75 16.37 -3.97
CA TYR A 438 -11.62 16.14 -2.81
C TYR A 438 -12.67 15.08 -3.16
N LEU A 439 -12.85 14.08 -2.30
CA LEU A 439 -13.90 13.06 -2.44
C LEU A 439 -14.69 12.99 -1.14
N LEU A 440 -16.02 13.11 -1.20
CA LEU A 440 -16.87 13.11 -0.01
C LEU A 440 -16.89 11.73 0.65
N LYS A 441 -16.64 11.68 1.96
CA LYS A 441 -16.66 10.41 2.71
C LYS A 441 -18.07 9.80 2.76
N PRO A 442 -18.19 8.46 2.87
CA PRO A 442 -19.45 7.79 3.20
C PRO A 442 -20.14 8.41 4.43
N GLU A 443 -21.47 8.46 4.43
CA GLU A 443 -22.28 9.18 5.42
C GLU A 443 -21.97 8.79 6.88
N PHE A 444 -21.78 7.50 7.13
CA PHE A 444 -21.45 6.91 8.44
C PHE A 444 -20.07 7.34 8.98
N MET A 445 -19.20 7.82 8.09
CA MET A 445 -17.86 8.37 8.43
C MET A 445 -17.88 9.89 8.61
N ARG A 446 -19.08 10.51 8.63
CA ARG A 446 -19.32 11.94 8.83
C ARG A 446 -20.32 12.22 9.96
N ARG A 447 -21.40 11.42 10.02
CA ARG A 447 -22.47 11.53 11.02
C ARG A 447 -21.99 11.25 12.43
N THR A 448 -22.24 12.17 13.36
CA THR A 448 -21.82 12.07 14.77
C THR A 448 -22.79 11.27 15.66
N ASP A 449 -23.93 10.84 15.13
CA ASP A 449 -24.96 10.07 15.86
C ASP A 449 -24.81 8.54 15.75
N LYS A 450 -24.06 8.06 14.74
CA LYS A 450 -23.73 6.63 14.57
C LYS A 450 -22.21 6.40 14.69
N PRO A 451 -21.73 5.58 15.65
CA PRO A 451 -20.35 5.08 15.62
C PRO A 451 -20.17 4.10 14.45
N PHE A 452 -18.94 3.97 13.95
CA PHE A 452 -18.60 3.07 12.86
C PHE A 452 -17.29 2.33 13.13
N ASP A 453 -17.33 1.00 13.12
CA ASP A 453 -16.14 0.16 13.22
C ASP A 453 -15.64 -0.23 11.81
N PRO A 454 -14.46 0.24 11.37
CA PRO A 454 -13.88 -0.14 10.08
C PRO A 454 -13.45 -1.60 9.99
N PHE A 455 -13.48 -2.38 11.09
CA PHE A 455 -13.20 -3.81 11.10
C PHE A 455 -14.44 -4.72 11.12
N THR A 456 -15.66 -4.15 11.00
CA THR A 456 -16.90 -4.95 10.95
C THR A 456 -16.88 -5.99 9.82
N GLU A 457 -17.08 -7.26 10.17
CA GLU A 457 -17.27 -8.34 9.19
C GLU A 457 -18.74 -8.45 8.71
N ASN A 458 -19.68 -7.82 9.42
CA ASN A 458 -21.11 -7.90 9.18
C ASN A 458 -21.67 -6.68 8.47
N ILE A 459 -22.83 -6.84 7.82
CA ILE A 459 -23.59 -5.72 7.25
C ILE A 459 -23.99 -4.75 8.37
N VAL A 460 -23.85 -3.45 8.12
CA VAL A 460 -24.08 -2.39 9.10
C VAL A 460 -25.47 -1.80 8.91
N ASP A 461 -26.19 -1.55 10.00
CA ASP A 461 -27.54 -0.96 9.94
C ASP A 461 -27.56 0.39 9.21
N GLY A 462 -28.37 0.47 8.16
CA GLY A 462 -28.47 1.60 7.24
C GLY A 462 -27.50 1.61 6.06
N ILE A 463 -26.57 0.65 5.97
CA ILE A 463 -25.66 0.50 4.82
C ILE A 463 -26.17 -0.61 3.90
N VAL A 464 -26.54 -0.24 2.67
CA VAL A 464 -26.88 -1.22 1.63
C VAL A 464 -25.58 -1.84 1.10
N ALA A 465 -25.29 -3.05 1.57
CA ALA A 465 -24.19 -3.87 1.05
C ALA A 465 -24.48 -4.30 -0.41
N ASN A 466 -23.45 -4.64 -1.18
CA ASN A 466 -23.59 -5.06 -2.58
C ASN A 466 -22.93 -6.41 -2.88
N THR A 467 -23.42 -7.08 -3.91
CA THR A 467 -22.79 -8.23 -4.57
C THR A 467 -22.21 -7.74 -5.90
N VAL A 468 -20.91 -7.92 -6.12
CA VAL A 468 -20.25 -7.58 -7.39
C VAL A 468 -19.76 -8.85 -8.07
N LYS A 469 -19.97 -8.98 -9.38
CA LYS A 469 -19.36 -10.02 -10.23
C LYS A 469 -18.69 -9.39 -11.44
N ILE A 470 -17.59 -9.97 -11.89
CA ILE A 470 -16.93 -9.59 -13.14
C ILE A 470 -16.36 -10.81 -13.87
N LYS A 471 -16.80 -11.03 -15.11
CA LYS A 471 -16.17 -11.96 -16.06
C LYS A 471 -15.35 -11.16 -17.06
N ILE A 472 -14.05 -11.41 -17.11
CA ILE A 472 -13.19 -10.95 -18.19
C ILE A 472 -13.50 -11.83 -19.40
N ILE A 473 -13.89 -11.24 -20.54
CA ILE A 473 -14.30 -12.00 -21.74
C ILE A 473 -13.18 -11.99 -22.78
N SER A 474 -12.66 -10.82 -23.11
CA SER A 474 -11.59 -10.67 -24.10
C SER A 474 -10.83 -9.38 -23.90
N GLY A 475 -9.74 -9.21 -24.63
CA GLY A 475 -9.01 -7.97 -24.73
C GLY A 475 -8.49 -7.71 -26.13
N GLN A 476 -8.15 -6.46 -26.41
CA GLN A 476 -7.84 -5.96 -27.73
C GLN A 476 -6.57 -5.11 -27.69
N PHE A 477 -5.66 -5.32 -28.64
CA PHE A 477 -4.44 -4.53 -28.85
C PHE A 477 -3.57 -4.34 -27.59
N LEU A 478 -3.39 -5.39 -26.78
CA LEU A 478 -2.77 -5.29 -25.45
C LEU A 478 -1.23 -5.20 -25.48
N SER A 479 -0.57 -5.65 -26.55
CA SER A 479 0.88 -5.46 -26.74
C SER A 479 1.27 -5.56 -28.22
N ASP A 480 2.26 -4.76 -28.64
CA ASP A 480 2.83 -4.79 -30.00
C ASP A 480 3.55 -6.11 -30.33
N LYS A 481 3.79 -6.96 -29.32
CA LYS A 481 4.53 -8.22 -29.41
C LYS A 481 3.58 -9.38 -29.15
N ARG A 482 3.79 -10.50 -29.85
CA ARG A 482 3.19 -11.79 -29.45
C ARG A 482 3.82 -12.24 -28.13
N VAL A 483 3.02 -12.23 -27.07
CA VAL A 483 3.38 -12.57 -25.69
C VAL A 483 2.11 -13.02 -24.97
N GLY A 484 2.22 -13.90 -23.98
CA GLY A 484 1.08 -14.23 -23.14
C GLY A 484 0.64 -13.00 -22.34
N ILE A 485 -0.67 -12.84 -22.17
CA ILE A 485 -1.28 -11.77 -21.37
C ILE A 485 -2.18 -12.39 -20.29
N TYR A 486 -2.17 -11.84 -19.09
CA TYR A 486 -3.16 -12.17 -18.05
C TYR A 486 -3.76 -10.89 -17.45
N VAL A 487 -4.96 -11.03 -16.87
CA VAL A 487 -5.67 -9.95 -16.20
C VAL A 487 -5.78 -10.29 -14.71
N GLU A 488 -5.35 -9.38 -13.85
CA GLU A 488 -5.58 -9.39 -12.40
C GLU A 488 -6.82 -8.53 -12.06
N VAL A 489 -7.60 -9.01 -11.10
CA VAL A 489 -8.73 -8.29 -10.51
C VAL A 489 -8.55 -8.25 -9.00
N ASP A 490 -8.39 -7.04 -8.46
CA ASP A 490 -8.30 -6.75 -7.02
C ASP A 490 -9.51 -5.89 -6.62
N MET A 491 -9.99 -6.02 -5.39
CA MET A 491 -10.89 -5.05 -4.74
C MET A 491 -10.21 -4.47 -3.50
N PHE A 492 -10.35 -3.18 -3.31
CA PHE A 492 -9.86 -2.43 -2.15
C PHE A 492 -11.05 -1.74 -1.48
N GLY A 493 -11.11 -1.75 -0.15
CA GLY A 493 -12.21 -1.18 0.63
C GLY A 493 -11.94 -1.40 2.12
N LEU A 494 -12.98 -1.72 2.90
CA LEU A 494 -12.81 -2.26 4.25
C LEU A 494 -11.96 -3.54 4.25
N PRO A 495 -11.39 -3.98 5.39
CA PRO A 495 -10.60 -5.20 5.46
C PRO A 495 -11.38 -6.45 5.01
N VAL A 496 -12.68 -6.52 5.30
CA VAL A 496 -13.59 -7.59 4.86
C VAL A 496 -13.87 -7.57 3.34
N ASP A 497 -13.86 -6.38 2.73
CA ASP A 497 -14.15 -6.17 1.30
C ASP A 497 -12.89 -6.33 0.43
N THR A 498 -11.71 -6.15 1.03
CA THR A 498 -10.41 -6.13 0.33
C THR A 498 -9.97 -7.53 -0.07
N LYS A 499 -10.41 -7.99 -1.25
CA LYS A 499 -10.05 -9.29 -1.83
C LYS A 499 -9.10 -9.10 -3.00
N ARG A 500 -8.02 -9.89 -3.03
CA ARG A 500 -6.90 -9.68 -3.97
C ARG A 500 -6.42 -10.98 -4.60
N LYS A 501 -5.71 -10.84 -5.73
CA LYS A 501 -5.12 -11.93 -6.54
C LYS A 501 -6.12 -12.82 -7.30
N PHE A 502 -7.33 -12.35 -7.61
CA PHE A 502 -8.08 -12.99 -8.70
C PHE A 502 -7.30 -12.73 -10.00
N ARG A 503 -7.08 -13.77 -10.81
CA ARG A 503 -6.26 -13.66 -12.01
C ARG A 503 -6.73 -14.67 -13.04
N THR A 504 -6.84 -14.24 -14.29
CA THR A 504 -7.11 -15.15 -15.42
C THR A 504 -5.93 -16.09 -15.67
N LYS A 505 -6.15 -17.09 -16.51
CA LYS A 505 -5.06 -17.82 -17.19
C LYS A 505 -4.31 -16.88 -18.13
N THR A 506 -3.03 -17.16 -18.35
CA THR A 506 -2.23 -16.46 -19.36
C THR A 506 -2.68 -16.89 -20.75
N SER A 507 -2.91 -15.93 -21.65
CA SER A 507 -3.23 -16.23 -23.05
C SER A 507 -2.06 -16.94 -23.75
N GLN A 508 -2.36 -17.78 -24.74
CA GLN A 508 -1.38 -18.62 -25.44
C GLN A 508 -0.57 -17.81 -26.48
N GLY A 509 0.20 -16.82 -26.03
CA GLY A 509 0.99 -15.91 -26.88
C GLY A 509 0.17 -14.88 -27.67
N ASN A 510 -1.17 -14.87 -27.55
CA ASN A 510 -2.04 -13.91 -28.19
C ASN A 510 -2.24 -12.66 -27.29
N SER A 511 -1.70 -11.55 -27.74
CA SER A 511 -1.83 -10.21 -27.15
C SER A 511 -2.71 -9.26 -27.97
N PHE A 512 -3.09 -9.66 -29.19
CA PHE A 512 -3.81 -8.82 -30.15
C PHE A 512 -5.33 -8.90 -29.94
N ASN A 513 -5.86 -10.11 -29.78
CA ASN A 513 -7.28 -10.38 -29.50
C ASN A 513 -7.51 -11.61 -28.58
N PRO A 514 -6.85 -11.71 -27.41
CA PRO A 514 -7.11 -12.81 -26.48
C PRO A 514 -8.57 -12.87 -26.03
N VAL A 515 -9.08 -14.09 -25.86
CA VAL A 515 -10.39 -14.41 -25.28
C VAL A 515 -10.14 -15.31 -24.07
N TRP A 516 -10.81 -15.02 -22.96
CA TRP A 516 -10.78 -15.80 -21.73
C TRP A 516 -12.19 -16.32 -21.44
N ASP A 517 -12.40 -17.63 -21.63
CA ASP A 517 -13.62 -18.28 -21.17
C ASP A 517 -13.36 -18.92 -19.80
N GLU A 518 -13.46 -18.09 -18.77
CA GLU A 518 -13.26 -18.45 -17.36
C GLU A 518 -14.49 -18.06 -16.54
N GLU A 519 -14.64 -18.62 -15.34
CA GLU A 519 -15.75 -18.28 -14.45
C GLU A 519 -15.67 -16.81 -13.96
N PRO A 520 -16.80 -16.14 -13.68
CA PRO A 520 -16.79 -14.79 -13.14
C PRO A 520 -16.07 -14.75 -11.77
N PHE A 521 -15.31 -13.70 -11.51
CA PHE A 521 -14.81 -13.40 -10.17
C PHE A 521 -15.95 -12.79 -9.34
N ILE A 522 -16.32 -13.42 -8.22
CA ILE A 522 -17.50 -13.08 -7.41
C ILE A 522 -17.10 -12.50 -6.05
N PHE A 523 -17.47 -11.25 -5.83
CA PHE A 523 -17.40 -10.53 -4.56
C PHE A 523 -18.78 -10.61 -3.90
N HIS A 524 -19.11 -11.79 -3.33
CA HIS A 524 -20.44 -12.14 -2.80
C HIS A 524 -21.05 -11.13 -1.84
N LYS A 525 -20.23 -10.52 -0.98
CA LYS A 525 -20.62 -9.49 0.00
C LYS A 525 -19.54 -8.42 -0.01
N VAL A 526 -19.95 -7.20 -0.34
CA VAL A 526 -19.20 -5.95 -0.19
C VAL A 526 -19.96 -5.11 0.82
N VAL A 527 -19.43 -4.99 2.04
CA VAL A 527 -20.10 -4.40 3.21
C VAL A 527 -20.24 -2.89 3.06
N LEU A 528 -19.23 -2.19 2.52
CA LEU A 528 -19.29 -0.74 2.30
C LEU A 528 -18.96 -0.37 0.85
N PRO A 529 -19.90 -0.57 -0.10
CA PRO A 529 -19.65 -0.37 -1.53
C PRO A 529 -19.30 1.09 -1.90
N THR A 530 -19.71 2.07 -1.10
CA THR A 530 -19.36 3.49 -1.28
C THR A 530 -17.89 3.80 -0.97
N LEU A 531 -17.18 2.91 -0.27
CA LEU A 531 -15.74 3.03 0.01
C LEU A 531 -14.91 2.02 -0.79
N ALA A 532 -15.56 1.09 -1.50
CA ALA A 532 -14.91 0.02 -2.24
C ALA A 532 -14.59 0.42 -3.69
N SER A 533 -13.40 0.05 -4.15
CA SER A 533 -12.92 0.24 -5.53
C SER A 533 -12.40 -1.06 -6.12
N LEU A 534 -12.90 -1.41 -7.30
CA LEU A 534 -12.42 -2.51 -8.13
C LEU A 534 -11.24 -2.02 -8.98
N ARG A 535 -10.13 -2.76 -8.99
CA ARG A 535 -8.97 -2.55 -9.86
C ARG A 535 -8.84 -3.74 -10.81
N ILE A 536 -8.81 -3.44 -12.11
CA ILE A 536 -8.55 -4.41 -13.17
C ILE A 536 -7.22 -4.03 -13.80
N ALA A 537 -6.25 -4.95 -13.84
CA ALA A 537 -4.89 -4.67 -14.33
C ALA A 537 -4.39 -5.77 -15.26
N VAL A 538 -3.68 -5.38 -16.31
CA VAL A 538 -3.22 -6.26 -17.38
C VAL A 538 -1.70 -6.33 -17.38
N PHE A 539 -1.19 -7.55 -17.52
CA PHE A 539 0.24 -7.85 -17.49
C PHE A 539 0.64 -8.80 -18.61
N GLU A 540 1.83 -8.59 -19.15
CA GLU A 540 2.53 -9.58 -19.98
C GLU A 540 3.08 -10.71 -19.12
N GLU A 541 3.23 -11.88 -19.73
CA GLU A 541 3.97 -13.02 -19.21
C GLU A 541 5.36 -12.60 -18.72
N GLY A 542 5.72 -12.99 -17.49
CA GLY A 542 6.87 -12.46 -16.76
C GLY A 542 6.57 -11.25 -15.87
N GLY A 543 5.33 -10.74 -15.87
CA GLY A 543 4.84 -9.72 -14.92
C GLY A 543 5.14 -8.27 -15.32
N LYS A 544 5.43 -7.99 -16.60
CA LYS A 544 5.54 -6.61 -17.09
C LYS A 544 4.13 -5.99 -17.20
N PHE A 545 3.96 -4.81 -16.62
CA PHE A 545 2.71 -4.04 -16.70
C PHE A 545 2.36 -3.65 -18.15
N VAL A 546 1.07 -3.64 -18.46
CA VAL A 546 0.48 -3.14 -19.72
C VAL A 546 -0.38 -1.91 -19.46
N GLY A 547 -1.29 -2.01 -18.50
CA GLY A 547 -2.26 -0.96 -18.18
C GLY A 547 -3.29 -1.44 -17.16
N HIS A 548 -4.08 -0.51 -16.63
CA HIS A 548 -5.10 -0.81 -15.61
C HIS A 548 -6.32 0.12 -15.70
N ARG A 549 -7.37 -0.19 -14.93
CA ARG A 549 -8.48 0.71 -14.63
C ARG A 549 -8.90 0.53 -13.17
N ILE A 550 -9.34 1.63 -12.54
CA ILE A 550 -9.93 1.66 -11.20
C ILE A 550 -11.35 2.21 -11.30
N LEU A 551 -12.28 1.51 -10.66
CA LEU A 551 -13.73 1.68 -10.76
C LEU A 551 -14.35 1.61 -9.35
N PRO A 552 -14.88 2.71 -8.79
CA PRO A 552 -15.67 2.67 -7.56
C PRO A 552 -16.86 1.72 -7.70
N VAL A 553 -17.13 0.91 -6.68
CA VAL A 553 -18.22 -0.09 -6.72
C VAL A 553 -19.59 0.59 -6.78
N SER A 554 -19.73 1.79 -6.22
CA SER A 554 -20.91 2.66 -6.37
C SER A 554 -21.16 3.16 -7.79
N ALA A 555 -20.12 3.22 -8.66
CA ALA A 555 -20.19 3.84 -9.99
C ALA A 555 -20.08 2.83 -11.16
N ILE A 556 -19.80 1.55 -10.89
CA ILE A 556 -19.69 0.53 -11.94
C ILE A 556 -21.08 0.14 -12.48
N ARG A 557 -21.29 0.28 -13.80
CA ARG A 557 -22.52 -0.17 -14.47
C ARG A 557 -22.49 -1.67 -14.73
N PRO A 558 -23.58 -2.42 -14.46
CA PRO A 558 -23.75 -3.81 -14.89
C PRO A 558 -23.97 -3.93 -16.40
N GLY A 559 -23.51 -5.06 -16.96
CA GLY A 559 -23.66 -5.41 -18.37
C GLY A 559 -22.34 -5.70 -19.07
N TYR A 560 -22.41 -5.80 -20.40
CA TYR A 560 -21.27 -5.96 -21.29
C TYR A 560 -20.67 -4.60 -21.63
N HIS A 561 -19.43 -4.34 -21.21
CA HIS A 561 -18.78 -3.05 -21.38
C HIS A 561 -17.32 -3.18 -21.83
N TYR A 562 -16.87 -2.21 -22.62
CA TYR A 562 -15.46 -2.00 -22.86
C TYR A 562 -14.82 -1.17 -21.74
N ILE A 563 -13.61 -1.56 -21.36
CA ILE A 563 -12.75 -0.87 -20.41
C ILE A 563 -11.46 -0.49 -21.13
N CYS A 564 -11.35 0.79 -21.49
CA CYS A 564 -10.09 1.38 -21.97
C CYS A 564 -9.07 1.38 -20.83
N LEU A 565 -7.91 0.75 -21.06
CA LEU A 565 -6.85 0.65 -20.06
C LEU A 565 -6.06 1.95 -19.96
N ARG A 566 -5.34 2.10 -18.85
CA ARG A 566 -4.63 3.33 -18.49
C ARG A 566 -3.24 3.04 -17.94
N ASN A 567 -2.29 3.95 -18.21
CA ASN A 567 -0.93 3.87 -17.68
C ASN A 567 -0.91 4.13 -16.16
N GLU A 568 0.28 4.07 -15.57
CA GLU A 568 0.51 4.17 -14.12
C GLU A 568 0.13 5.53 -13.53
N ILE A 569 0.11 6.60 -14.34
CA ILE A 569 -0.40 7.94 -13.97
C ILE A 569 -1.88 8.15 -14.36
N ASN A 570 -2.63 7.05 -14.55
CA ASN A 570 -4.06 7.04 -14.88
C ASN A 570 -4.42 7.83 -16.16
N GLN A 571 -3.52 7.98 -17.13
CA GLN A 571 -3.82 8.51 -18.46
C GLN A 571 -4.34 7.39 -19.39
N PRO A 572 -5.31 7.67 -20.29
CA PRO A 572 -5.86 6.67 -21.20
C PRO A 572 -4.83 6.16 -22.21
N LEU A 573 -4.77 4.84 -22.38
CA LEU A 573 -4.09 4.18 -23.49
C LEU A 573 -5.04 4.12 -24.69
N CYS A 574 -4.53 4.33 -25.90
CA CYS A 574 -5.36 4.52 -27.10
C CYS A 574 -6.02 3.22 -27.62
N LEU A 575 -5.25 2.13 -27.68
CA LEU A 575 -5.70 0.84 -28.25
C LEU A 575 -5.97 -0.26 -27.21
N PRO A 576 -5.17 -0.41 -26.12
CA PRO A 576 -5.38 -1.47 -25.13
C PRO A 576 -6.74 -1.38 -24.42
N GLY A 577 -7.62 -2.34 -24.69
CA GLY A 577 -8.95 -2.43 -24.09
C GLY A 577 -9.30 -3.84 -23.64
N LEU A 578 -10.23 -3.96 -22.68
CA LEU A 578 -10.86 -5.22 -22.29
C LEU A 578 -12.36 -5.16 -22.54
N LEU A 579 -12.94 -6.25 -23.01
CA LEU A 579 -14.38 -6.49 -22.95
C LEU A 579 -14.68 -7.34 -21.70
N VAL A 580 -15.58 -6.85 -20.85
CA VAL A 580 -16.00 -7.53 -19.63
C VAL A 580 -17.52 -7.65 -19.57
N TYR A 581 -18.02 -8.62 -18.80
CA TYR A 581 -19.40 -8.62 -18.28
C TYR A 581 -19.36 -8.40 -16.78
N THR A 582 -20.27 -7.56 -16.28
CA THR A 582 -20.33 -7.14 -14.88
C THR A 582 -21.73 -7.26 -14.32
N GLU A 583 -21.85 -7.61 -13.05
CA GLU A 583 -23.08 -7.52 -12.26
C GLU A 583 -22.78 -6.76 -10.97
N ALA A 584 -23.62 -5.80 -10.62
CA ALA A 584 -23.52 -5.04 -9.36
C ALA A 584 -24.95 -4.88 -8.83
N ASN A 585 -25.28 -5.66 -7.81
CA ASN A 585 -26.62 -5.79 -7.25
C ASN A 585 -26.56 -5.51 -5.74
N ASP A 586 -27.69 -5.18 -5.13
CA ASP A 586 -27.76 -5.14 -3.67
C ASP A 586 -27.62 -6.54 -3.06
N TYR A 587 -26.92 -6.65 -1.93
CA TYR A 587 -26.65 -7.91 -1.26
C TYR A 587 -27.87 -8.37 -0.47
N ILE A 588 -28.38 -9.56 -0.83
CA ILE A 588 -29.48 -10.22 -0.14
C ILE A 588 -28.91 -11.47 0.54
N PRO A 589 -28.98 -11.59 1.89
CA PRO A 589 -28.64 -12.82 2.59
C PRO A 589 -29.47 -14.00 2.09
N ASP A 590 -28.87 -15.19 2.00
CA ASP A 590 -29.52 -16.35 1.40
C ASP A 590 -30.80 -16.78 2.12
N ASP A 591 -30.81 -16.70 3.46
CA ASP A 591 -31.98 -16.93 4.32
C ASP A 591 -33.15 -15.94 4.06
N HIS A 592 -32.88 -14.80 3.41
CA HIS A 592 -33.84 -13.71 3.21
C HIS A 592 -34.36 -13.61 1.76
N GLN A 593 -33.88 -14.44 0.82
CA GLN A 593 -34.22 -14.32 -0.60
C GLN A 593 -35.74 -14.37 -0.87
N GLU A 594 -36.51 -15.16 -0.13
CA GLU A 594 -37.97 -15.28 -0.34
C GLU A 594 -38.72 -14.02 0.13
N TYR A 595 -38.36 -13.46 1.29
CA TYR A 595 -38.95 -12.21 1.79
C TYR A 595 -38.67 -11.04 0.83
N ILE A 596 -37.46 -10.94 0.27
CA ILE A 596 -37.14 -9.88 -0.69
C ILE A 596 -37.90 -10.06 -2.01
N ARG A 597 -38.07 -11.30 -2.52
CA ARG A 597 -38.95 -11.58 -3.68
C ARG A 597 -40.40 -11.16 -3.42
N ALA A 598 -40.92 -11.41 -2.22
CA ALA A 598 -42.25 -11.00 -1.81
C ALA A 598 -42.40 -9.47 -1.71
N LEU A 599 -41.36 -8.75 -1.26
CA LEU A 599 -41.36 -7.28 -1.19
C LEU A 599 -41.20 -6.61 -2.56
N ILE A 600 -40.45 -7.21 -3.49
CA ILE A 600 -40.30 -6.70 -4.88
C ILE A 600 -41.60 -6.88 -5.68
N ASN A 601 -42.32 -7.99 -5.50
CA ASN A 601 -43.61 -8.22 -6.17
C ASN A 601 -44.70 -8.76 -5.22
N PRO A 602 -45.27 -7.90 -4.34
CA PRO A 602 -46.25 -8.32 -3.35
C PRO A 602 -47.57 -8.78 -3.98
N ILE A 603 -47.93 -8.23 -5.15
CA ILE A 603 -49.14 -8.64 -5.90
C ILE A 603 -49.00 -10.10 -6.35
N GLN A 604 -47.85 -10.47 -6.92
CA GLN A 604 -47.58 -11.87 -7.31
C GLN A 604 -47.55 -12.79 -6.08
N HIS A 605 -46.93 -12.38 -4.98
CA HIS A 605 -46.88 -13.19 -3.75
C HIS A 605 -48.29 -13.43 -3.16
N VAL A 606 -49.12 -12.39 -3.05
CA VAL A 606 -50.51 -12.52 -2.58
C VAL A 606 -51.38 -13.31 -3.57
N SER A 607 -51.09 -13.29 -4.87
CA SER A 607 -51.79 -14.15 -5.86
C SER A 607 -51.46 -15.64 -5.70
N LEU A 608 -50.30 -16.00 -5.14
CA LEU A 608 -49.98 -17.38 -4.76
C LEU A 608 -50.76 -17.80 -3.51
N ASP A 609 -51.09 -16.86 -2.62
CA ASP A 609 -51.94 -17.09 -1.45
C ASP A 609 -53.42 -17.34 -1.84
N GLU A 610 -53.89 -16.83 -2.98
CA GLU A 610 -55.16 -17.32 -3.58
C GLU A 610 -55.11 -18.81 -3.91
N ARG A 611 -53.94 -19.36 -4.22
CA ARG A 611 -53.79 -20.80 -4.48
C ARG A 611 -54.03 -21.60 -3.20
N ALA A 612 -53.60 -21.09 -2.04
CA ALA A 612 -53.93 -21.65 -0.74
C ALA A 612 -55.45 -21.55 -0.44
N LYS A 613 -56.10 -20.42 -0.75
CA LYS A 613 -57.57 -20.26 -0.63
C LYS A 613 -58.35 -21.22 -1.54
N ARG A 614 -57.87 -21.46 -2.77
CA ARG A 614 -58.45 -22.46 -3.69
C ARG A 614 -58.19 -23.90 -3.24
N LEU A 615 -57.11 -24.16 -2.50
CA LEU A 615 -56.86 -25.43 -1.81
C LEU A 615 -57.78 -25.63 -0.58
N ALA A 616 -58.08 -24.59 0.18
CA ALA A 616 -59.02 -24.66 1.31
C ALA A 616 -60.44 -25.08 0.85
N ALA A 617 -60.90 -24.59 -0.30
CA ALA A 617 -62.15 -25.02 -0.93
C ALA A 617 -62.17 -26.50 -1.38
N LEU A 618 -60.99 -27.14 -1.44
CA LEU A 618 -60.80 -28.57 -1.76
C LEU A 618 -60.64 -29.45 -0.51
N ILE A 619 -60.37 -28.85 0.67
CA ILE A 619 -60.19 -29.54 1.95
C ILE A 619 -61.54 -29.67 2.69
N GLY A 620 -62.40 -28.66 2.60
CA GLY A 620 -63.77 -28.69 3.16
C GLY A 620 -63.85 -28.49 4.68
N GLU A 621 -65.06 -28.26 5.19
CA GLU A 621 -65.31 -27.94 6.61
C GLU A 621 -65.39 -29.19 7.51
N SER A 622 -64.48 -30.15 7.30
CA SER A 622 -64.32 -31.34 8.14
C SER A 622 -62.94 -31.35 8.80
N GLU A 623 -62.92 -31.52 10.13
CA GLU A 623 -61.73 -31.60 11.01
C GLU A 623 -61.00 -30.30 11.39
N LEU A 624 -61.71 -29.16 11.44
CA LEU A 624 -61.29 -28.01 12.27
C LEU A 624 -61.90 -28.06 13.68
N ASN A 625 -61.58 -29.12 14.43
CA ASN A 625 -61.97 -29.21 15.85
C ASN A 625 -61.03 -30.09 16.69
N ASN A 626 -59.74 -29.73 16.75
CA ASN A 626 -58.86 -30.03 17.87
C ASN A 626 -57.70 -29.03 17.94
N THR A 627 -57.69 -28.18 18.97
CA THR A 627 -56.62 -27.22 19.23
C THR A 627 -55.49 -27.88 20.02
N GLU A 628 -54.27 -27.90 19.47
CA GLU A 628 -53.06 -27.95 20.30
C GLU A 628 -51.90 -27.18 19.64
N LYS A 629 -50.95 -26.72 20.47
CA LYS A 629 -49.88 -25.80 20.04
C LYS A 629 -48.69 -26.56 19.41
N PRO A 630 -47.95 -25.96 18.47
CA PRO A 630 -46.83 -26.62 17.81
C PRO A 630 -45.66 -26.90 18.78
N GLN A 631 -45.06 -28.07 18.64
CA GLN A 631 -43.69 -28.39 19.05
C GLN A 631 -42.96 -29.08 17.90
N ASP A 632 -41.65 -28.86 17.81
CA ASP A 632 -40.80 -29.34 16.72
C ASP A 632 -40.82 -30.86 16.53
N ARG A 633 -40.75 -31.29 15.26
CA ARG A 633 -40.47 -32.69 14.90
C ARG A 633 -39.33 -32.80 13.91
N LYS A 634 -38.23 -33.39 14.37
CA LYS A 634 -37.19 -33.98 13.50
C LYS A 634 -37.77 -35.20 12.78
N LYS A 635 -37.30 -35.46 11.55
CA LYS A 635 -37.70 -36.65 10.77
C LYS A 635 -37.00 -37.92 11.29
N PRO A 636 -37.70 -39.07 11.38
CA PRO A 636 -37.10 -40.37 11.67
C PRO A 636 -36.80 -41.17 10.39
N ASP A 637 -36.08 -42.28 10.58
CA ASP A 637 -35.62 -43.25 9.58
C ASP A 637 -36.45 -44.55 9.64
N THR A 638 -36.50 -45.37 8.57
CA THR A 638 -36.68 -46.85 8.61
C THR A 638 -36.74 -47.54 7.22
N THR A 639 -35.71 -48.34 6.89
CA THR A 639 -35.72 -49.79 6.49
C THR A 639 -36.84 -50.36 5.56
N TYR A 640 -36.63 -51.30 4.64
CA TYR A 640 -35.76 -52.52 4.60
C TYR A 640 -35.50 -53.01 3.15
N ASP A 641 -34.42 -53.79 2.90
CA ASP A 641 -34.49 -55.23 2.51
C ASP A 641 -33.10 -55.95 2.55
N SER A 642 -33.01 -57.25 2.22
CA SER A 642 -31.81 -58.15 2.36
C SER A 642 -31.68 -59.15 1.17
N PRO A 643 -30.87 -60.27 1.13
CA PRO A 643 -29.86 -60.84 2.06
C PRO A 643 -28.57 -61.53 1.46
N ASN A 644 -27.67 -62.00 2.36
CA ASN A 644 -26.80 -63.21 2.30
C ASN A 644 -25.62 -63.42 1.30
N ARG A 645 -24.37 -63.57 1.82
CA ARG A 645 -23.66 -64.88 1.97
C ARG A 645 -22.26 -64.85 2.66
N ASN A 646 -22.18 -65.41 3.88
CA ASN A 646 -21.24 -66.44 4.42
C ASN A 646 -19.70 -66.51 4.14
N LEU A 647 -18.95 -66.54 5.26
CA LEU A 647 -18.00 -67.59 5.75
C LEU A 647 -16.45 -67.38 5.78
N TYR A 648 -15.86 -67.96 6.86
CA TYR A 648 -14.43 -68.27 7.16
C TYR A 648 -13.47 -67.10 7.59
N ASP A 649 -12.57 -67.22 8.59
CA ASP A 649 -12.44 -68.17 9.74
C ASP A 649 -11.49 -67.64 10.88
N LYS A 650 -11.58 -68.22 12.09
CA LYS A 650 -10.63 -68.26 13.25
C LYS A 650 -9.89 -67.02 13.82
N LYS A 651 -10.32 -66.66 15.05
CA LYS A 651 -9.58 -66.54 16.35
C LYS A 651 -8.05 -66.27 16.40
N PRO A 652 -7.61 -65.45 17.38
CA PRO A 652 -6.45 -65.72 18.25
C PRO A 652 -6.84 -66.16 19.68
N SER A 653 -5.84 -66.49 20.51
CA SER A 653 -5.96 -67.06 21.87
C SER A 653 -5.58 -66.07 23.01
N VAL A 654 -5.58 -66.54 24.26
CA VAL A 654 -5.51 -65.73 25.49
C VAL A 654 -4.19 -65.94 26.26
N THR A 655 -3.69 -64.87 26.91
CA THR A 655 -2.57 -64.81 27.91
C THR A 655 -1.14 -65.14 27.44
N PRO A 656 -0.07 -64.68 28.15
CA PRO A 656 -0.04 -64.02 29.47
C PRO A 656 0.57 -62.61 29.53
N ILE A 657 0.48 -61.99 30.71
CA ILE A 657 0.94 -60.64 31.05
C ILE A 657 2.42 -60.63 31.47
N PRO A 658 3.28 -59.77 30.89
CA PRO A 658 4.60 -59.40 31.44
C PRO A 658 4.50 -58.34 32.56
N PRO A 659 5.51 -58.22 33.44
CA PRO A 659 5.45 -57.36 34.64
C PRO A 659 5.45 -55.85 34.35
N PRO A 660 5.03 -55.00 35.31
CA PRO A 660 4.87 -53.56 35.11
C PRO A 660 6.21 -52.83 34.90
N ALA A 661 6.50 -52.47 33.66
CA ALA A 661 7.60 -51.57 33.31
C ALA A 661 7.33 -50.13 33.81
N GLN A 662 8.41 -49.41 34.14
CA GLN A 662 8.35 -48.12 34.84
C GLN A 662 7.99 -46.96 33.89
N GLN A 663 6.70 -46.68 33.70
CA GLN A 663 6.25 -45.42 33.07
C GLN A 663 6.50 -44.22 34.00
N ARG A 664 7.72 -43.65 33.92
CA ARG A 664 8.02 -42.29 34.38
C ARG A 664 8.64 -41.41 33.31
N ASP A 665 9.29 -42.02 32.33
CA ASP A 665 9.68 -41.38 31.07
C ASP A 665 8.59 -41.69 30.01
N ASP A 666 8.23 -40.79 29.09
CA ASP A 666 8.78 -39.47 28.85
C ASP A 666 7.69 -38.43 28.48
N LEU A 667 7.04 -37.85 29.49
CA LEU A 667 6.07 -36.76 29.32
C LEU A 667 6.71 -35.48 28.74
N ILE A 668 8.03 -35.33 28.87
CA ILE A 668 8.74 -34.13 28.42
C ILE A 668 9.06 -34.26 26.93
N ALA A 669 9.54 -35.42 26.47
CA ALA A 669 9.71 -35.70 25.04
C ALA A 669 8.39 -35.67 24.25
N SER A 670 7.25 -36.03 24.86
CA SER A 670 5.93 -35.91 24.20
C SER A 670 5.43 -34.47 24.04
N ILE A 671 6.08 -33.50 24.69
CA ILE A 671 5.77 -32.06 24.61
C ILE A 671 6.82 -31.31 23.77
N LEU A 672 8.08 -31.76 23.75
CA LEU A 672 9.17 -31.10 23.03
C LEU A 672 9.05 -31.23 21.51
N THR A 673 8.99 -30.07 20.83
CA THR A 673 9.09 -30.00 19.36
C THR A 673 10.55 -30.14 18.91
N ASP A 674 10.87 -30.99 17.93
CA ASP A 674 12.21 -30.99 17.31
C ASP A 674 12.40 -29.77 16.40
N VAL A 675 13.61 -29.21 16.41
CA VAL A 675 13.97 -28.01 15.64
C VAL A 675 15.40 -28.16 15.14
N GLN A 676 15.57 -28.13 13.82
CA GLN A 676 16.84 -28.35 13.14
C GLN A 676 17.32 -27.05 12.47
N ALA A 677 18.64 -26.90 12.34
CA ALA A 677 19.25 -25.79 11.60
C ALA A 677 19.10 -26.03 10.08
N PRO A 678 19.04 -24.98 9.25
CA PRO A 678 18.86 -25.13 7.82
C PRO A 678 20.13 -25.69 7.16
N SER A 679 19.96 -26.38 6.04
CA SER A 679 21.06 -26.84 5.20
C SER A 679 21.73 -25.67 4.46
N LEU A 680 22.93 -25.89 3.94
CA LEU A 680 23.64 -24.88 3.16
C LEU A 680 22.96 -24.63 1.80
N GLU A 681 22.31 -25.67 1.27
CA GLU A 681 21.53 -25.69 0.04
C GLU A 681 20.22 -24.89 0.24
N GLU A 682 19.51 -25.10 1.35
CA GLU A 682 18.33 -24.32 1.74
C GLU A 682 18.65 -22.82 1.91
N LEU A 683 19.85 -22.49 2.40
CA LEU A 683 20.34 -21.11 2.48
C LEU A 683 20.66 -20.53 1.10
N LYS A 684 21.27 -21.32 0.20
CA LYS A 684 21.54 -20.96 -1.20
C LYS A 684 20.25 -20.80 -2.03
N LEU A 685 19.13 -21.42 -1.63
CA LEU A 685 17.79 -21.23 -2.25
C LEU A 685 17.03 -19.98 -1.76
N GLN A 686 17.53 -19.25 -0.75
CA GLN A 686 16.78 -18.11 -0.20
C GLN A 686 16.58 -16.97 -1.19
N LYS A 687 15.34 -16.47 -1.28
CA LYS A 687 14.90 -15.43 -2.24
C LYS A 687 15.74 -14.15 -2.22
N SER A 688 16.36 -13.80 -1.10
CA SER A 688 17.28 -12.66 -0.94
C SER A 688 18.66 -12.92 -1.56
N PHE A 689 19.18 -14.14 -1.47
CA PHE A 689 20.46 -14.56 -2.06
C PHE A 689 20.30 -14.79 -3.57
N VAL A 690 19.26 -15.51 -4.00
CA VAL A 690 18.94 -15.71 -5.42
C VAL A 690 18.78 -14.36 -6.16
N LYS A 691 18.11 -13.37 -5.54
CA LYS A 691 18.01 -12.00 -6.08
C LYS A 691 19.37 -11.33 -6.30
N LEU A 692 20.35 -11.55 -5.42
CA LEU A 692 21.70 -11.00 -5.59
C LEU A 692 22.38 -11.64 -6.80
N LEU A 693 22.34 -12.97 -6.93
CA LEU A 693 22.92 -13.67 -8.08
C LEU A 693 22.28 -13.22 -9.40
N CYS A 694 20.95 -13.02 -9.45
CA CYS A 694 20.27 -12.47 -10.62
C CYS A 694 20.76 -11.05 -10.99
N ARG A 695 20.99 -10.17 -9.99
CA ARG A 695 21.53 -8.82 -10.21
C ARG A 695 22.96 -8.87 -10.75
N GLN A 696 23.82 -9.70 -10.14
CA GLN A 696 25.22 -9.88 -10.54
C GLN A 696 25.33 -10.40 -11.97
N TYR A 697 24.50 -11.37 -12.35
CA TYR A 697 24.38 -11.85 -13.72
C TYR A 697 23.96 -10.75 -14.72
N GLN A 698 22.96 -9.93 -14.37
CA GLN A 698 22.51 -8.81 -15.21
C GLN A 698 23.60 -7.75 -15.39
N GLU A 699 24.37 -7.45 -14.34
CA GLU A 699 25.49 -6.50 -14.37
C GLU A 699 26.63 -6.99 -15.28
N LEU A 700 27.07 -8.25 -15.11
CA LEU A 700 28.06 -8.88 -15.99
C LEU A 700 27.55 -8.90 -17.45
N HIS A 701 26.29 -9.28 -17.69
CA HIS A 701 25.72 -9.30 -19.04
C HIS A 701 25.55 -7.90 -19.67
N HIS A 702 25.35 -6.84 -18.87
CA HIS A 702 25.43 -5.47 -19.36
C HIS A 702 26.87 -5.11 -19.75
N MET A 703 27.84 -5.44 -18.91
CA MET A 703 29.26 -5.16 -19.15
C MET A 703 29.77 -5.86 -20.43
N HIS A 704 29.48 -7.15 -20.61
CA HIS A 704 29.86 -7.90 -21.82
C HIS A 704 29.26 -7.25 -23.09
N ARG A 705 28.00 -6.80 -23.05
CA ARG A 705 27.39 -6.06 -24.17
C ARG A 705 28.05 -4.69 -24.43
N LYS A 706 28.55 -4.01 -23.39
CA LYS A 706 29.35 -2.77 -23.51
C LYS A 706 30.74 -3.05 -24.11
N HIS A 707 31.34 -4.20 -23.77
CA HIS A 707 32.64 -4.66 -24.28
C HIS A 707 32.57 -5.06 -25.75
N LEU A 708 31.58 -5.87 -26.14
CA LEU A 708 31.30 -6.22 -27.56
C LEU A 708 31.04 -4.97 -28.42
N ARG A 709 30.32 -3.96 -27.90
CA ARG A 709 30.12 -2.68 -28.61
C ARG A 709 31.44 -1.93 -28.84
N LYS A 710 32.34 -1.89 -27.84
CA LYS A 710 33.68 -1.29 -27.99
C LYS A 710 34.52 -2.03 -29.05
N VAL A 711 34.53 -3.37 -29.01
CA VAL A 711 35.23 -4.21 -30.01
C VAL A 711 34.71 -3.92 -31.42
N SER A 712 33.39 -4.00 -31.64
CA SER A 712 32.79 -3.73 -32.95
C SER A 712 33.06 -2.29 -33.44
N SER A 713 33.11 -1.31 -32.53
CA SER A 713 33.47 0.07 -32.88
C SER A 713 34.92 0.20 -33.35
N LEU A 714 35.87 -0.44 -32.64
CA LEU A 714 37.29 -0.43 -33.01
C LEU A 714 37.53 -1.15 -34.35
N CYS A 715 36.89 -2.30 -34.57
CA CYS A 715 36.94 -3.00 -35.85
C CYS A 715 36.36 -2.14 -37.00
N LYS A 716 35.25 -1.43 -36.79
CA LYS A 716 34.68 -0.52 -37.80
C LYS A 716 35.59 0.67 -38.13
N GLU A 717 36.24 1.26 -37.13
CA GLU A 717 37.23 2.34 -37.34
C GLU A 717 38.43 1.83 -38.17
N GLN A 718 38.98 0.67 -37.79
CA GLN A 718 40.15 0.07 -38.45
C GLN A 718 39.82 -0.42 -39.88
N SER A 719 38.67 -1.09 -40.08
CA SER A 719 38.18 -1.47 -41.40
C SER A 719 37.93 -0.25 -42.30
N SER A 720 37.50 0.89 -41.73
CA SER A 720 37.36 2.13 -42.49
C SER A 720 38.73 2.67 -42.94
N ARG A 721 39.76 2.65 -42.08
CA ARG A 721 41.15 2.99 -42.48
C ARG A 721 41.69 2.03 -43.54
N PHE A 722 41.43 0.72 -43.41
CA PHE A 722 41.83 -0.29 -44.38
C PHE A 722 41.18 -0.08 -45.76
N ILE A 723 39.88 0.23 -45.79
CA ILE A 723 39.15 0.60 -47.02
C ILE A 723 39.70 1.90 -47.61
N GLN A 724 40.05 2.89 -46.77
CA GLN A 724 40.64 4.15 -47.22
C GLN A 724 42.02 3.92 -47.89
N LEU A 725 42.88 3.09 -47.31
CA LEU A 725 44.16 2.66 -47.90
C LEU A 725 43.94 1.89 -49.23
N GLN A 726 42.98 0.97 -49.29
CA GLN A 726 42.61 0.31 -50.55
C GLN A 726 42.04 1.28 -51.61
N SER A 727 41.39 2.37 -51.19
CA SER A 727 40.86 3.38 -52.12
C SER A 727 41.98 4.21 -52.78
N ILE A 728 43.07 4.47 -52.05
CA ILE A 728 44.26 5.15 -52.58
C ILE A 728 44.92 4.27 -53.66
N ARG A 729 45.05 2.96 -53.41
CA ARG A 729 45.52 1.97 -54.40
C ARG A 729 44.70 1.95 -55.70
N LYS A 730 43.43 2.34 -55.67
CA LYS A 730 42.54 2.41 -56.85
C LYS A 730 42.58 3.75 -57.61
N LYS A 731 43.22 4.80 -57.07
CA LYS A 731 43.26 6.13 -57.71
C LYS A 731 44.42 6.35 -58.69
N PHE A 732 45.36 5.40 -58.80
CA PHE A 732 46.41 5.42 -59.83
C PHE A 732 46.00 4.58 -61.05
N PRO A 733 45.60 5.18 -62.19
CA PRO A 733 45.32 4.45 -63.41
C PRO A 733 46.62 3.94 -64.05
N LYS A 734 46.61 2.72 -64.59
CA LYS A 734 47.74 2.18 -65.36
C LYS A 734 47.87 2.89 -66.71
N SER A 735 48.77 3.87 -66.82
CA SER A 735 49.19 4.45 -68.10
C SER A 735 50.27 3.56 -68.76
N PRO A 736 50.02 2.94 -69.93
CA PRO A 736 50.96 1.99 -70.52
C PRO A 736 52.03 2.69 -71.38
N LYS A 737 53.24 2.86 -70.83
CA LYS A 737 54.51 2.97 -71.57
C LYS A 737 55.68 2.61 -70.62
N ALA A 738 56.77 2.09 -71.19
CA ALA A 738 57.75 1.29 -70.43
C ALA A 738 58.75 2.12 -69.60
N GLY A 739 59.10 1.57 -68.44
CA GLY A 739 60.14 2.01 -67.50
C GLY A 739 60.26 0.94 -66.40
N GLN A 740 61.47 0.62 -65.92
CA GLN A 740 61.74 -0.67 -65.27
C GLN A 740 61.67 -0.65 -63.73
N ASP A 741 61.12 0.42 -63.15
CA ASP A 741 61.25 0.75 -61.71
C ASP A 741 60.00 0.46 -60.85
N SER A 742 58.93 -0.15 -61.37
CA SER A 742 57.64 -0.26 -60.68
C SER A 742 57.48 -1.47 -59.73
N LEU A 743 58.58 -2.07 -59.26
CA LEU A 743 58.60 -3.22 -58.33
C LEU A 743 58.71 -2.80 -56.85
N PRO A 744 59.66 -1.93 -56.42
CA PRO A 744 59.86 -1.61 -55.01
C PRO A 744 58.63 -0.97 -54.36
N GLU A 745 57.91 -0.10 -55.07
CA GLU A 745 56.69 0.54 -54.57
C GLU A 745 55.58 -0.47 -54.22
N GLN A 746 55.50 -1.60 -54.94
CA GLN A 746 54.47 -2.60 -54.68
C GLN A 746 54.81 -3.44 -53.44
N GLU A 747 56.06 -3.80 -53.23
CA GLU A 747 56.49 -4.48 -52.00
C GLU A 747 56.37 -3.57 -50.77
N GLU A 748 56.74 -2.28 -50.89
CA GLU A 748 56.58 -1.33 -49.79
C GLU A 748 55.11 -1.09 -49.42
N GLN A 749 54.21 -1.04 -50.41
CA GLN A 749 52.76 -0.95 -50.19
C GLN A 749 52.16 -2.25 -49.62
N GLN A 750 52.65 -3.42 -50.06
CA GLN A 750 52.25 -4.72 -49.53
C GLN A 750 52.66 -4.84 -48.05
N LYS A 751 53.88 -4.41 -47.71
CA LYS A 751 54.42 -4.38 -46.34
C LYS A 751 53.63 -3.45 -45.43
N LYS A 752 53.34 -2.22 -45.89
CA LYS A 752 52.46 -1.27 -45.17
C LYS A 752 51.07 -1.86 -44.88
N LEU A 753 50.55 -2.74 -45.75
CA LEU A 753 49.28 -3.42 -45.52
C LEU A 753 49.37 -4.50 -44.42
N THR A 754 50.44 -5.29 -44.40
CA THR A 754 50.67 -6.29 -43.34
C THR A 754 51.00 -5.66 -41.99
N ASP A 755 51.73 -4.54 -41.98
CA ASP A 755 52.06 -3.80 -40.76
C ASP A 755 50.78 -3.23 -40.09
N VAL A 756 49.86 -2.68 -40.90
CA VAL A 756 48.54 -2.21 -40.42
C VAL A 756 47.66 -3.35 -39.89
N GLN A 757 47.71 -4.54 -40.50
CA GLN A 757 47.00 -5.73 -39.99
C GLN A 757 47.58 -6.22 -38.66
N GLY A 758 48.91 -6.21 -38.51
CA GLY A 758 49.59 -6.50 -37.25
C GLY A 758 49.23 -5.50 -36.14
N GLU A 759 49.18 -4.20 -36.46
CA GLU A 759 48.77 -3.16 -35.52
C GLU A 759 47.29 -3.30 -35.10
N GLN A 760 46.40 -3.64 -36.04
CA GLN A 760 45.00 -3.96 -35.78
C GLN A 760 44.87 -5.12 -34.78
N GLN A 761 45.56 -6.24 -35.02
CA GLN A 761 45.52 -7.39 -34.12
C GLN A 761 46.04 -7.02 -32.73
N LYS A 762 47.16 -6.28 -32.64
CA LYS A 762 47.76 -5.85 -31.36
C LYS A 762 46.80 -4.98 -30.55
N ARG A 763 46.26 -3.89 -31.13
CA ARG A 763 45.32 -2.98 -30.46
C ARG A 763 44.05 -3.68 -29.97
N LEU A 764 43.60 -4.72 -30.68
CA LEU A 764 42.41 -5.48 -30.30
C LEU A 764 42.68 -6.48 -29.16
N VAL A 765 43.89 -7.09 -29.09
CA VAL A 765 44.33 -7.87 -27.93
C VAL A 765 44.43 -6.98 -26.69
N GLU A 766 45.12 -5.84 -26.78
CA GLU A 766 45.27 -4.88 -25.67
C GLU A 766 43.91 -4.42 -25.12
N LEU A 767 42.93 -4.17 -26.00
CA LEU A 767 41.56 -3.83 -25.61
C LEU A 767 40.86 -5.00 -24.89
N ARG A 768 41.00 -6.24 -25.37
CA ARG A 768 40.34 -7.42 -24.75
C ARG A 768 40.99 -7.79 -23.41
N GLU A 769 42.31 -7.64 -23.26
CA GLU A 769 43.03 -7.84 -21.99
C GLU A 769 42.54 -6.84 -20.91
N LEU A 770 42.39 -5.55 -21.27
CA LEU A 770 41.83 -4.54 -20.37
C LEU A 770 40.36 -4.83 -19.97
N GLN A 771 39.56 -5.33 -20.92
CA GLN A 771 38.17 -5.75 -20.64
C GLN A 771 38.11 -6.96 -19.72
N HIS A 772 38.99 -7.96 -19.95
CA HIS A 772 39.12 -9.14 -19.11
C HIS A 772 39.54 -8.79 -17.69
N GLU A 773 40.43 -7.82 -17.52
CA GLU A 773 40.83 -7.35 -16.18
C GLU A 773 39.67 -6.65 -15.43
N GLN A 774 38.80 -5.94 -16.15
CA GLN A 774 37.57 -5.35 -15.60
C GLN A 774 36.52 -6.42 -15.25
N GLU A 775 36.33 -7.42 -16.11
CA GLU A 775 35.49 -8.59 -15.86
C GLU A 775 35.98 -9.36 -14.63
N ARG A 776 37.29 -9.65 -14.53
CA ARG A 776 37.91 -10.32 -13.36
C ARG A 776 37.67 -9.56 -12.05
N LYS A 777 37.92 -8.24 -12.03
CA LYS A 777 37.72 -7.39 -10.84
C LYS A 777 36.28 -7.45 -10.33
N ILE A 778 35.30 -7.42 -11.22
CA ILE A 778 33.88 -7.52 -10.87
C ILE A 778 33.48 -8.94 -10.47
N LYS A 779 33.99 -10.00 -11.14
CA LYS A 779 33.78 -11.40 -10.72
C LYS A 779 34.23 -11.62 -9.26
N HIS A 780 35.38 -11.08 -8.84
CA HIS A 780 35.83 -11.17 -7.44
C HIS A 780 34.89 -10.44 -6.47
N ILE A 781 34.50 -9.20 -6.78
CA ILE A 781 33.58 -8.40 -5.96
C ILE A 781 32.22 -9.12 -5.82
N HIS A 782 31.72 -9.71 -6.91
CA HIS A 782 30.47 -10.48 -6.91
C HIS A 782 30.56 -11.73 -6.01
N LEU A 783 31.68 -12.46 -6.05
CA LEU A 783 31.89 -13.63 -5.19
C LEU A 783 31.95 -13.23 -3.70
N GLN A 784 32.70 -12.19 -3.34
CA GLN A 784 32.76 -11.67 -1.96
C GLN A 784 31.38 -11.21 -1.46
N GLN A 785 30.63 -10.48 -2.31
CA GLN A 785 29.25 -10.08 -2.00
C GLN A 785 28.33 -11.30 -1.81
N ALA A 786 28.48 -12.35 -2.62
CA ALA A 786 27.68 -13.56 -2.49
C ALA A 786 27.96 -14.29 -1.16
N VAL A 787 29.23 -14.50 -0.82
CA VAL A 787 29.61 -15.12 0.46
C VAL A 787 29.10 -14.30 1.65
N GLN A 788 29.31 -12.97 1.64
CA GLN A 788 28.78 -12.10 2.69
C GLN A 788 27.25 -12.19 2.78
N LYS A 789 26.54 -12.15 1.64
CA LYS A 789 25.07 -12.27 1.64
C LYS A 789 24.57 -13.61 2.17
N LEU A 790 25.32 -14.70 1.95
CA LEU A 790 25.00 -16.01 2.49
C LEU A 790 25.22 -16.06 4.01
N GLN A 791 26.27 -15.40 4.53
CA GLN A 791 26.47 -15.21 5.97
C GLN A 791 25.35 -14.36 6.59
N ASP A 792 24.96 -13.23 5.97
CA ASP A 792 23.84 -12.39 6.42
C ASP A 792 22.54 -13.21 6.53
N VAL A 793 22.26 -14.05 5.52
CA VAL A 793 21.04 -14.87 5.43
C VAL A 793 21.06 -15.98 6.48
N ALA A 794 22.20 -16.63 6.71
CA ALA A 794 22.36 -17.60 7.79
C ALA A 794 22.14 -16.98 9.18
N GLN A 795 22.72 -15.80 9.44
CA GLN A 795 22.52 -15.07 10.71
C GLN A 795 21.06 -14.62 10.89
N ALA A 796 20.41 -14.09 9.85
CA ALA A 796 19.00 -13.71 9.90
C ALA A 796 18.08 -14.92 10.15
N PHE A 797 18.36 -16.06 9.52
CA PHE A 797 17.61 -17.29 9.75
C PHE A 797 17.82 -17.83 11.17
N GLN A 798 19.06 -17.83 11.68
CA GLN A 798 19.39 -18.15 13.07
C GLN A 798 18.62 -17.24 14.05
N THR A 799 18.60 -15.92 13.84
CA THR A 799 17.84 -14.98 14.68
C THR A 799 16.34 -15.30 14.64
N SER A 800 15.78 -15.60 13.46
CA SER A 800 14.36 -15.98 13.34
C SER A 800 14.04 -17.31 14.01
N GLN A 801 14.91 -18.33 13.90
CA GLN A 801 14.72 -19.62 14.55
C GLN A 801 14.83 -19.51 16.08
N LEU A 802 15.82 -18.77 16.59
CA LEU A 802 15.96 -18.52 18.03
C LEU A 802 14.75 -17.77 18.62
N LYS A 803 14.11 -16.85 17.86
CA LYS A 803 12.86 -16.23 18.28
C LYS A 803 11.72 -17.26 18.34
N LYS A 804 11.49 -18.01 17.25
CA LYS A 804 10.46 -19.07 17.19
C LYS A 804 10.65 -20.12 18.30
N LEU A 805 11.90 -20.51 18.59
CA LEU A 805 12.22 -21.49 19.63
C LEU A 805 11.82 -20.99 21.03
N LYS A 806 11.98 -19.70 21.34
CA LYS A 806 11.48 -19.11 22.60
C LYS A 806 9.95 -19.15 22.68
N GLU A 807 9.27 -18.75 21.60
CA GLU A 807 7.81 -18.79 21.51
C GLU A 807 7.26 -20.22 21.64
N THR A 808 7.95 -21.23 21.09
CA THR A 808 7.63 -22.66 21.25
C THR A 808 7.89 -23.12 22.68
N SER A 809 9.05 -22.81 23.27
CA SER A 809 9.37 -23.17 24.65
C SER A 809 8.37 -22.61 25.66
N GLU A 810 7.79 -21.43 25.42
CA GLU A 810 6.67 -20.90 26.22
C GLU A 810 5.37 -21.68 26.05
N LYS A 811 5.04 -22.10 24.82
CA LYS A 811 3.83 -22.91 24.54
C LYS A 811 3.93 -24.28 25.22
N GLU A 812 5.12 -24.90 25.18
CA GLU A 812 5.42 -26.16 25.85
C GLU A 812 5.23 -26.05 27.37
N LYS A 813 5.75 -25.00 28.01
CA LYS A 813 5.51 -24.74 29.45
C LYS A 813 4.01 -24.55 29.75
N LYS A 814 3.29 -23.82 28.90
CA LYS A 814 1.83 -23.60 29.03
C LYS A 814 1.03 -24.90 28.86
N GLU A 815 1.43 -25.82 27.98
CA GLU A 815 0.74 -27.11 27.81
C GLU A 815 1.06 -28.09 28.93
N LEU A 816 2.32 -28.17 29.38
CA LEU A 816 2.71 -28.94 30.57
C LEU A 816 1.89 -28.51 31.80
N GLN A 817 1.73 -27.19 32.01
CA GLN A 817 0.91 -26.67 33.10
C GLN A 817 -0.55 -27.12 33.00
N LYS A 818 -1.17 -27.07 31.80
CA LYS A 818 -2.54 -27.59 31.59
C LYS A 818 -2.65 -29.09 31.92
N ILE A 819 -1.65 -29.89 31.56
CA ILE A 819 -1.64 -31.34 31.83
C ILE A 819 -1.57 -31.60 33.34
N LEU A 820 -0.74 -30.86 34.07
CA LEU A 820 -0.61 -30.93 35.53
C LEU A 820 -1.90 -30.48 36.24
N ASP A 821 -2.49 -29.34 35.84
CA ASP A 821 -3.75 -28.86 36.43
C ASP A 821 -4.94 -29.77 36.09
N ARG A 822 -5.00 -30.39 34.90
CA ARG A 822 -5.97 -31.45 34.59
C ARG A 822 -5.80 -32.66 35.52
N LYS A 823 -4.56 -33.12 35.74
CA LYS A 823 -4.23 -34.22 36.67
C LYS A 823 -4.65 -33.89 38.12
N ARG A 824 -4.42 -32.65 38.55
CA ARG A 824 -4.88 -32.11 39.84
C ARG A 824 -6.40 -32.08 39.93
N HIS A 825 -7.09 -31.52 38.94
CA HIS A 825 -8.54 -31.40 38.92
C HIS A 825 -9.23 -32.77 38.99
N ASN A 826 -8.74 -33.76 38.23
CA ASN A 826 -9.23 -35.14 38.28
C ASN A 826 -9.01 -35.78 39.66
N SER A 827 -7.85 -35.53 40.28
CA SER A 827 -7.54 -36.03 41.63
C SER A 827 -8.45 -35.41 42.71
N ILE A 828 -8.67 -34.09 42.65
CA ILE A 828 -9.58 -33.37 43.56
C ILE A 828 -11.02 -33.86 43.38
N THR A 829 -11.46 -34.07 42.14
CA THR A 829 -12.81 -34.56 41.84
C THR A 829 -13.04 -35.97 42.42
N LYS A 830 -12.05 -36.87 42.29
CA LYS A 830 -12.10 -38.22 42.86
C LYS A 830 -12.22 -38.24 44.39
N VAL A 831 -11.54 -37.34 45.10
CA VAL A 831 -11.69 -37.20 46.57
C VAL A 831 -13.01 -36.51 46.95
N LYS A 832 -13.48 -35.54 46.15
CA LYS A 832 -14.80 -34.92 46.38
C LYS A 832 -15.94 -35.94 46.35
N SER A 833 -15.84 -37.00 45.54
CA SER A 833 -16.82 -38.10 45.47
C SER A 833 -16.77 -39.14 46.61
N GLN A 834 -15.80 -39.07 47.53
CA GLN A 834 -15.76 -39.96 48.71
C GLN A 834 -16.40 -39.28 49.96
N ASP A 835 -16.39 -39.93 51.11
CA ASP A 835 -17.27 -39.55 52.24
C ASP A 835 -16.78 -38.33 53.05
N ARG A 836 -17.67 -37.66 53.78
CA ARG A 836 -17.52 -36.26 54.22
C ARG A 836 -16.47 -35.99 55.30
N HIS A 837 -16.06 -36.97 56.10
CA HIS A 837 -15.32 -36.72 57.36
C HIS A 837 -13.77 -36.73 57.30
N LYS A 838 -13.12 -36.81 56.12
CA LYS A 838 -11.64 -36.73 55.99
C LYS A 838 -11.10 -35.76 54.92
N LYS A 839 -11.97 -35.00 54.26
CA LYS A 839 -11.66 -34.32 52.99
C LYS A 839 -10.57 -33.25 53.04
N GLU A 840 -10.37 -32.59 54.18
CA GLU A 840 -9.49 -31.41 54.27
C GLU A 840 -7.99 -31.79 54.26
N GLY A 841 -7.61 -32.84 54.99
CA GLY A 841 -6.23 -33.34 55.00
C GLY A 841 -5.79 -33.89 53.64
N GLU A 842 -6.64 -34.71 53.00
CA GLU A 842 -6.38 -35.29 51.69
C GLU A 842 -6.28 -34.24 50.58
N LEU A 843 -7.14 -33.21 50.61
CA LEU A 843 -7.08 -32.08 49.69
C LEU A 843 -5.78 -31.26 49.86
N THR A 844 -5.34 -31.09 51.10
CA THR A 844 -4.06 -30.42 51.43
C THR A 844 -2.87 -31.22 50.90
N GLU A 845 -2.87 -32.54 51.07
CA GLU A 845 -1.80 -33.39 50.55
C GLU A 845 -1.79 -33.45 49.01
N ILE A 846 -2.95 -33.47 48.34
CA ILE A 846 -3.05 -33.39 46.88
C ILE A 846 -2.45 -32.08 46.36
N ASN A 847 -2.73 -30.94 47.01
CA ASN A 847 -2.12 -29.67 46.63
C ASN A 847 -0.60 -29.69 46.85
N ARG A 848 -0.11 -30.20 47.98
CA ARG A 848 1.34 -30.36 48.25
C ARG A 848 2.04 -31.26 47.22
N ARG A 849 1.40 -32.37 46.84
CA ARG A 849 1.91 -33.29 45.82
C ARG A 849 1.94 -32.65 44.43
N HIS A 850 0.90 -31.91 44.05
CA HIS A 850 0.86 -31.17 42.80
C HIS A 850 1.98 -30.12 42.70
N ILE A 851 2.25 -29.36 43.77
CA ILE A 851 3.33 -28.38 43.80
C ILE A 851 4.69 -29.07 43.57
N ASN A 852 4.96 -30.16 44.31
CA ASN A 852 6.21 -30.91 44.17
C ASN A 852 6.37 -31.57 42.78
N GLU A 853 5.31 -32.12 42.21
CA GLU A 853 5.35 -32.66 40.85
C GLU A 853 5.56 -31.55 39.80
N SER A 854 4.86 -30.43 39.93
CA SER A 854 4.96 -29.30 38.97
C SER A 854 6.36 -28.70 38.94
N VAL A 855 6.97 -28.43 40.12
CA VAL A 855 8.33 -27.90 40.20
C VAL A 855 9.35 -28.85 39.55
N ASN A 856 9.22 -30.16 39.75
CA ASN A 856 10.12 -31.14 39.14
C ASN A 856 9.94 -31.22 37.61
N PHE A 857 8.69 -31.32 37.12
CA PHE A 857 8.43 -31.39 35.67
C PHE A 857 8.81 -30.10 34.93
N ILE A 858 8.59 -28.92 35.54
CA ILE A 858 9.02 -27.64 34.96
C ILE A 858 10.55 -27.58 34.86
N ARG A 859 11.28 -27.95 35.93
CA ARG A 859 12.74 -27.93 35.91
C ARG A 859 13.31 -28.89 34.86
N SER A 860 12.78 -30.11 34.76
CA SER A 860 13.26 -31.07 33.75
C SER A 860 12.85 -30.70 32.32
N LEU A 861 11.73 -29.99 32.11
CA LEU A 861 11.41 -29.39 30.81
C LEU A 861 12.42 -28.26 30.47
N GLU A 862 12.79 -27.42 31.44
CA GLU A 862 13.80 -26.36 31.25
C GLU A 862 15.20 -26.92 30.94
N GLU A 863 15.62 -27.97 31.66
CA GLU A 863 16.85 -28.72 31.39
C GLU A 863 16.88 -29.27 29.94
N ALA A 864 15.75 -29.76 29.43
CA ALA A 864 15.65 -30.28 28.07
C ALA A 864 15.53 -29.18 27.00
N GLN A 865 14.81 -28.09 27.28
CA GLN A 865 14.74 -26.91 26.41
C GLN A 865 16.12 -26.25 26.24
N ASN A 866 16.93 -26.21 27.30
CA ASN A 866 18.32 -25.72 27.23
C ASN A 866 19.20 -26.63 26.36
N LYS A 867 19.16 -27.95 26.53
CA LYS A 867 19.89 -28.91 25.67
C LYS A 867 19.50 -28.79 24.18
N ARG A 868 18.22 -28.55 23.89
CA ARG A 868 17.74 -28.29 22.52
C ARG A 868 18.30 -26.98 21.96
N LEU A 869 18.35 -25.92 22.77
CA LEU A 869 18.95 -24.63 22.39
C LEU A 869 20.45 -24.76 22.11
N GLU A 870 21.20 -25.47 22.96
CA GLU A 870 22.63 -25.74 22.78
C GLU A 870 22.90 -26.52 21.47
N LYS A 871 22.13 -27.59 21.22
CA LYS A 871 22.21 -28.38 19.97
C LYS A 871 21.95 -27.50 18.72
N LEU A 872 20.93 -26.64 18.76
CA LEU A 872 20.60 -25.76 17.63
C LEU A 872 21.66 -24.66 17.41
N LEU A 873 22.21 -24.10 18.49
CA LEU A 873 23.29 -23.11 18.40
C LEU A 873 24.57 -23.72 17.81
N ALA A 874 24.94 -24.94 18.22
CA ALA A 874 26.07 -25.68 17.66
C ALA A 874 25.89 -25.93 16.15
N ALA A 875 24.70 -26.37 15.73
CA ALA A 875 24.41 -26.61 14.31
C ALA A 875 24.45 -25.31 13.47
N HIS A 876 23.92 -24.19 13.99
CA HIS A 876 24.06 -22.89 13.32
C HIS A 876 25.53 -22.42 13.22
N GLN A 877 26.33 -22.64 14.27
CA GLN A 877 27.76 -22.31 14.26
C GLN A 877 28.52 -23.17 13.24
N GLU A 878 28.20 -24.46 13.11
CA GLU A 878 28.77 -25.34 12.10
C GLU A 878 28.43 -24.86 10.67
N THR A 879 27.15 -24.54 10.39
CA THR A 879 26.74 -24.03 9.08
C THR A 879 27.44 -22.71 8.74
N LEU A 880 27.61 -21.80 9.70
CA LEU A 880 28.38 -20.56 9.51
C LEU A 880 29.88 -20.80 9.28
N GLN A 881 30.47 -21.84 9.89
CA GLN A 881 31.86 -22.20 9.64
C GLN A 881 32.03 -22.81 8.24
N ARG A 882 31.14 -23.72 7.82
CA ARG A 882 31.13 -24.31 6.46
C ARG A 882 31.09 -23.22 5.37
N ILE A 883 30.29 -22.16 5.55
CA ILE A 883 30.23 -21.02 4.62
C ILE A 883 31.58 -20.29 4.51
N LYS A 884 32.28 -20.08 5.63
CA LYS A 884 33.63 -19.46 5.64
C LYS A 884 34.68 -20.36 5.00
N ASP A 885 34.56 -21.67 5.20
CA ASP A 885 35.48 -22.66 4.64
C ASP A 885 35.26 -22.90 3.12
N GLU A 886 34.14 -22.43 2.53
CA GLU A 886 33.92 -22.41 1.08
C GLU A 886 34.61 -21.21 0.39
N GLU A 887 34.66 -20.04 1.03
CA GLU A 887 35.16 -18.78 0.45
C GLU A 887 36.54 -18.89 -0.22
N PRO A 888 37.62 -19.36 0.44
CA PRO A 888 38.95 -19.44 -0.17
C PRO A 888 39.00 -20.47 -1.32
N LYS A 889 38.17 -21.51 -1.27
CA LYS A 889 38.09 -22.54 -2.32
C LYS A 889 37.46 -21.95 -3.59
N LEU A 890 36.38 -21.19 -3.45
CA LEU A 890 35.71 -20.51 -4.55
C LEU A 890 36.58 -19.40 -5.16
N MET A 891 37.28 -18.63 -4.32
CA MET A 891 38.23 -17.59 -4.78
C MET A 891 39.38 -18.19 -5.61
N SER A 892 39.99 -19.28 -5.13
CA SER A 892 41.06 -19.99 -5.85
C SER A 892 40.59 -20.56 -7.19
N GLN A 893 39.37 -21.11 -7.25
CA GLN A 893 38.76 -21.60 -8.51
C GLN A 893 38.51 -20.44 -9.50
N LEU A 894 37.98 -19.31 -9.03
CA LEU A 894 37.76 -18.13 -9.86
C LEU A 894 39.07 -17.57 -10.44
N GLU A 895 40.15 -17.54 -9.66
CA GLU A 895 41.46 -17.10 -10.14
C GLU A 895 42.02 -18.05 -11.21
N ALA A 896 41.91 -19.36 -11.01
CA ALA A 896 42.34 -20.35 -12.00
C ALA A 896 41.60 -20.22 -13.33
N GLU A 897 40.28 -19.98 -13.29
CA GLU A 897 39.48 -19.73 -14.51
C GLU A 897 39.85 -18.41 -15.18
N CYS A 898 39.99 -17.31 -14.43
CA CYS A 898 40.39 -16.03 -15.02
C CYS A 898 41.82 -16.05 -15.60
N GLN A 899 42.71 -16.89 -15.09
CA GLN A 899 44.02 -17.16 -15.69
C GLN A 899 43.94 -18.08 -16.93
N ALA A 900 42.93 -18.94 -17.03
CA ALA A 900 42.69 -19.76 -18.23
C ALA A 900 42.08 -18.91 -19.37
N GLU A 901 41.09 -18.07 -19.05
CA GLU A 901 40.49 -17.07 -19.95
C GLU A 901 41.56 -16.15 -20.55
N LEU A 902 42.40 -15.53 -19.71
CA LEU A 902 43.48 -14.62 -20.15
C LEU A 902 44.42 -15.26 -21.17
N ARG A 903 44.79 -16.54 -20.98
CA ARG A 903 45.68 -17.28 -21.90
C ARG A 903 45.06 -17.57 -23.27
N GLN A 904 43.74 -17.46 -23.42
CA GLN A 904 43.04 -17.75 -24.68
C GLN A 904 42.71 -16.49 -25.50
N LEU A 905 42.71 -15.29 -24.90
CA LEU A 905 42.34 -14.04 -25.60
C LEU A 905 43.14 -13.81 -26.92
N PRO A 906 44.47 -14.04 -26.99
CA PRO A 906 45.23 -13.88 -28.24
C PRO A 906 44.94 -14.93 -29.32
N GLN A 907 44.11 -15.94 -29.02
CA GLN A 907 43.61 -16.95 -29.97
C GLN A 907 42.13 -16.70 -30.31
N GLU A 908 41.34 -16.18 -29.38
CA GLU A 908 39.99 -15.64 -29.59
C GLU A 908 40.01 -14.49 -30.60
N VAL A 909 40.84 -13.46 -30.35
CA VAL A 909 40.96 -12.28 -31.23
C VAL A 909 41.38 -12.63 -32.65
N ARG A 910 42.24 -13.65 -32.82
CA ARG A 910 42.65 -14.12 -34.17
C ARG A 910 41.52 -14.81 -34.93
N ARG A 911 40.66 -15.59 -34.26
CA ARG A 911 39.47 -16.18 -34.89
C ARG A 911 38.45 -15.11 -35.26
N TYR A 912 38.17 -14.17 -34.37
CA TYR A 912 37.23 -13.07 -34.62
C TYR A 912 37.60 -12.23 -35.86
N LEU A 913 38.89 -11.91 -36.03
CA LEU A 913 39.39 -11.18 -37.21
C LEU A 913 39.36 -12.01 -38.51
N GLN A 914 39.42 -13.35 -38.42
CA GLN A 914 39.27 -14.24 -39.59
C GLN A 914 37.80 -14.36 -40.02
N GLU A 915 36.87 -14.36 -39.06
CA GLU A 915 35.42 -14.48 -39.32
C GLU A 915 34.83 -13.22 -39.97
N GLU A 916 35.14 -12.01 -39.49
CA GLU A 916 34.69 -10.76 -40.17
C GLU A 916 35.30 -10.61 -41.59
N GLY A 917 36.47 -11.20 -41.85
CA GLY A 917 37.17 -11.10 -43.14
C GLY A 917 36.53 -11.89 -44.30
N GLY A 918 35.73 -12.92 -44.01
CA GLY A 918 35.25 -13.87 -45.03
C GLY A 918 34.06 -13.40 -45.89
N SER A 919 33.27 -12.43 -45.43
CA SER A 919 31.92 -12.17 -45.97
C SER A 919 31.86 -11.29 -47.24
N ARG A 920 32.71 -11.55 -48.24
CA ARG A 920 32.65 -10.94 -49.59
C ARG A 920 33.02 -11.90 -50.73
N GLY A 921 32.27 -12.99 -50.90
CA GLY A 921 32.53 -13.94 -52.00
C GLY A 921 31.47 -15.02 -52.28
N GLY A 922 30.34 -14.63 -52.89
CA GLY A 922 29.58 -15.41 -53.89
C GLY A 922 28.95 -16.78 -53.57
N SER A 923 27.74 -16.97 -54.11
CA SER A 923 27.02 -18.26 -54.32
C SER A 923 26.37 -18.94 -53.10
N SER A 924 25.63 -20.02 -53.38
CA SER A 924 24.41 -20.41 -52.65
C SER A 924 24.47 -21.78 -51.96
N SER A 925 24.09 -21.83 -50.69
CA SER A 925 23.42 -22.98 -50.05
C SER A 925 22.67 -22.52 -48.79
N GLY A 926 21.86 -23.40 -48.19
CA GLY A 926 20.96 -23.05 -47.07
C GLY A 926 21.69 -22.74 -45.76
N PRO A 927 20.98 -22.20 -44.74
CA PRO A 927 21.59 -21.81 -43.47
C PRO A 927 22.12 -23.04 -42.70
N PRO A 928 23.42 -23.11 -42.40
CA PRO A 928 23.97 -24.21 -41.61
C PRO A 928 23.63 -24.01 -40.12
N SER A 929 23.20 -25.08 -39.46
CA SER A 929 23.04 -25.11 -38.01
C SER A 929 24.42 -25.17 -37.34
N SER A 930 24.85 -24.07 -36.68
CA SER A 930 26.09 -24.03 -35.89
C SER A 930 25.81 -23.89 -34.39
N SER A 931 26.02 -24.99 -33.67
CA SER A 931 26.09 -25.01 -32.22
C SER A 931 27.46 -24.56 -31.71
N GLN A 932 27.53 -24.13 -30.44
CA GLN A 932 28.75 -24.02 -29.62
C GLN A 932 29.76 -22.88 -29.92
N SER A 933 29.50 -21.72 -29.32
CA SER A 933 30.53 -20.94 -28.61
C SER A 933 30.00 -20.56 -27.22
N THR A 934 30.12 -21.49 -26.27
CA THR A 934 29.54 -21.34 -24.92
C THR A 934 30.35 -20.39 -24.03
N PRO A 935 29.70 -19.54 -23.21
CA PRO A 935 30.38 -18.84 -22.11
C PRO A 935 31.08 -19.79 -21.13
N THR A 936 32.06 -19.26 -20.40
CA THR A 936 33.03 -20.05 -19.64
C THR A 936 32.47 -20.73 -18.38
N SER A 937 32.88 -22.00 -18.25
CA SER A 937 33.05 -22.83 -17.06
C SER A 937 32.24 -22.47 -15.81
N ILE A 938 32.64 -21.48 -14.98
CA ILE A 938 31.97 -21.13 -13.71
C ILE A 938 30.45 -20.98 -13.85
N THR A 939 29.95 -20.41 -14.95
CA THR A 939 28.49 -20.21 -15.13
C THR A 939 27.70 -21.49 -15.44
N ARG A 940 28.37 -22.61 -15.78
CA ARG A 940 27.73 -23.93 -15.89
C ARG A 940 27.67 -24.67 -14.56
N ARG A 941 28.71 -24.59 -13.72
CA ARG A 941 28.77 -25.34 -12.45
C ARG A 941 27.63 -24.94 -11.51
N TRP A 942 27.45 -23.62 -11.34
CA TRP A 942 26.33 -23.02 -10.59
C TRP A 942 24.94 -23.20 -11.25
N ARG A 943 24.84 -23.97 -12.33
CA ARG A 943 23.57 -24.38 -12.96
C ARG A 943 23.34 -25.89 -12.96
N SER A 944 24.37 -26.73 -13.16
CA SER A 944 24.19 -28.19 -13.02
C SER A 944 23.87 -28.58 -11.58
N GLU A 945 24.60 -28.02 -10.61
CA GLU A 945 24.36 -28.22 -9.16
C GLU A 945 23.04 -27.56 -8.66
N LEU A 946 22.17 -27.12 -9.58
CA LEU A 946 20.84 -26.54 -9.34
C LEU A 946 19.76 -27.05 -10.33
N VAL A 947 20.06 -28.03 -11.17
CA VAL A 947 19.13 -28.61 -12.17
C VAL A 947 19.20 -30.14 -12.18
N ASP A 948 20.36 -30.75 -11.93
CA ASP A 948 20.52 -32.20 -11.84
C ASP A 948 20.12 -32.72 -10.44
N GLY A 949 18.91 -32.35 -10.01
CA GLY A 949 18.27 -32.71 -8.73
C GLY A 949 17.03 -33.57 -8.97
N ASP A 950 17.25 -34.81 -9.43
CA ASP A 950 16.18 -35.74 -9.78
C ASP A 950 15.46 -36.25 -8.52
N GLY A 951 14.31 -35.67 -8.18
CA GLY A 951 13.59 -35.99 -6.94
C GLY A 951 12.78 -34.85 -6.32
N LEU A 952 11.98 -34.11 -7.11
CA LEU A 952 10.99 -33.18 -6.56
C LEU A 952 9.72 -33.06 -7.43
N GLN A 953 9.05 -34.20 -7.64
CA GLN A 953 7.64 -34.19 -8.00
C GLN A 953 6.86 -33.47 -6.89
N THR A 954 5.99 -32.53 -7.27
CA THR A 954 4.92 -32.04 -6.41
C THR A 954 3.61 -32.68 -6.87
N PRO A 955 2.77 -33.19 -5.96
CA PRO A 955 1.59 -33.97 -6.33
C PRO A 955 0.40 -33.06 -6.67
N GLU A 956 -0.21 -33.29 -7.84
CA GLU A 956 -1.64 -33.15 -8.17
C GLU A 956 -1.82 -33.27 -9.70
N ASP A 957 -1.84 -34.52 -10.22
CA ASP A 957 -2.49 -34.94 -11.49
C ASP A 957 -2.18 -36.42 -11.81
N SER A 958 -2.73 -37.37 -11.02
CA SER A 958 -2.94 -38.77 -11.45
C SER A 958 -3.73 -39.60 -10.40
N ASP A 959 -5.06 -39.53 -10.45
CA ASP A 959 -5.88 -40.72 -10.15
C ASP A 959 -6.04 -41.47 -11.49
N ASP A 960 -5.21 -42.49 -11.75
CA ASP A 960 -5.55 -43.60 -12.65
C ASP A 960 -4.55 -44.77 -12.52
N GLU A 961 -4.94 -45.94 -13.01
CA GLU A 961 -4.35 -47.26 -12.70
C GLU A 961 -2.86 -47.48 -13.04
N ALA A 962 -2.14 -48.26 -12.20
CA ALA A 962 -1.37 -49.44 -12.65
C ALA A 962 -0.82 -50.35 -11.52
N THR A 963 -1.61 -51.34 -11.10
CA THR A 963 -1.27 -52.78 -11.23
C THR A 963 0.10 -53.34 -10.76
N ARG A 964 0.04 -54.19 -9.70
CA ARG A 964 0.87 -55.37 -9.31
C ARG A 964 2.11 -55.25 -8.41
N LEU A 965 2.11 -56.18 -7.44
CA LEU A 965 3.18 -56.75 -6.60
C LEU A 965 3.70 -55.88 -5.45
#